data_AF-A0A5C1PZF0-F1
#
_entry.id   AF-A0A5C1PZF0-F1
#
_cell.length_a   1.000
_cell.length_b   1.000
_cell.length_c   1.000
_cell.angle_alpha   90.00
_cell.angle_beta   90.00
_cell.angle_gamma   90.00
#
_symmetry.space_group_name_H-M   'P 1'
#
loop_
_entity.id
_entity.type
_entity.pdbx_description
1 polymer ?
#
loop_
_entity_poly.entity_id
_entity_poly.type
_entity_poly.pdbx_seq_one_letter_code
_entity_poly.pdbx_strand_id
1 'polypeptide(L)'
;MSTFLFPSHRRPAVLALTLCQIAVLSACGGGSDADIPLASASSTTADNLAAPEAQAQAVRTVSTRTSAVTLTPVSTSTGTTVTAPVATSPAATTSTTVTAAATGTLTNPILFVTQVPFTTTVDMATRLGTFANHIPQIQRAPRGGDLMIRYPDGTLRNLTKEAGFGMDGLQGSKAIAVREPSVHWSGTKALISMVVGAPTRQYYDVDVKWQIYEVTGLAKGATVKITKVANQPAAYNNVSPLYGTDDRILFTSDRPRGGEAHLYPQLDEYESTPTNTGVWRLNPATAELRLLSHSVSGAFTPFIDSAGRIVFTRWDHLKRDQNTSGLGAVNYASEASGAAKLASASEVFPEPLGSSTSSYGPVNGHDFNLFSPWQMNEDGTGEETLNHIGRHELMPTLFTRSFSSDSALRDYYSDGYAANKKTIRHDGGVYQIREDLRTPGTFYGIYGREFNELGASQIVRFTGGAGMNAEQMVFTDASDPTLATGRYRSPTPLADGQMVASYAPSVTVGAFQNARFTVRLLGYNATTRQYSAGTSLTGGISKTVSWWDPDTKKSYSGPLWELDPVEVVARTRPTMRTESALSAPEKAILAEEGISETALRAWMKTNNLALIVTRNQTSRDRADKQQPYNLQVPGGTKRVGNTGKVYDIAHYQILQADSVRGYTSRSGRRPIAQPIPATVTGKNVPNTSGPSGSVKIAADGSTAAFVPANRAVTWQTTDTVGTPVVRERVWITFQPGEVRVCASCHGVNKADQAGLAAPTNKPEALRALVRYWNTLPK
;
A
#
# COMPACT_ATOMS: atom_id res chain seq x y z
N MET A 1 35.48 39.33 21.56
CA MET A 1 35.00 40.41 22.44
C MET A 1 33.50 40.23 22.63
N SER A 2 32.87 40.01 23.78
CA SER A 2 33.21 39.62 25.16
C SER A 2 31.85 39.22 25.77
N THR A 3 31.61 37.95 26.12
CA THR A 3 31.53 37.36 27.49
C THR A 3 30.40 37.83 28.42
N PHE A 4 29.68 36.86 29.02
CA PHE A 4 29.31 36.63 30.45
C PHE A 4 28.01 35.77 30.50
N LEU A 5 27.98 34.47 30.87
CA LEU A 5 28.26 33.69 32.11
C LEU A 5 27.02 33.44 33.03
N PHE A 6 26.85 32.15 33.36
CA PHE A 6 25.84 31.49 34.24
C PHE A 6 25.95 31.87 35.74
N PRO A 7 25.02 31.41 36.62
CA PRO A 7 25.28 30.15 37.36
C PRO A 7 24.07 29.22 37.63
N SER A 8 24.44 27.99 37.97
CA SER A 8 23.70 26.77 38.37
C SER A 8 23.16 26.73 39.82
N HIS A 9 22.23 25.79 40.13
CA HIS A 9 22.27 24.78 41.24
C HIS A 9 20.91 24.04 41.39
N ARG A 10 20.85 22.69 41.28
CA ARG A 10 20.88 21.59 42.29
C ARG A 10 19.54 21.28 43.01
N ARG A 11 19.25 19.97 43.09
CA ARG A 11 18.04 19.25 43.60
C ARG A 11 17.80 19.41 45.12
N PRO A 12 16.68 18.89 45.66
CA PRO A 12 16.75 17.52 46.21
C PRO A 12 15.50 16.64 45.97
N ALA A 13 15.68 15.33 46.22
CA ALA A 13 14.67 14.28 46.25
C ALA A 13 14.10 14.10 47.67
N VAL A 14 12.85 13.67 47.80
CA VAL A 14 12.32 13.03 49.03
C VAL A 14 11.46 11.83 48.66
N LEU A 15 11.74 10.76 49.39
CA LEU A 15 11.19 9.41 49.40
C LEU A 15 10.08 9.34 50.47
N ALA A 16 8.98 8.63 50.23
CA ALA A 16 8.13 8.11 51.31
C ALA A 16 7.38 6.84 50.87
N LEU A 17 7.80 5.72 51.47
CA LEU A 17 7.07 4.46 51.57
C LEU A 17 5.92 4.61 52.58
N THR A 18 4.80 3.91 52.36
CA THR A 18 4.14 3.14 53.43
C THR A 18 3.32 1.98 52.84
N LEU A 19 3.62 0.76 53.31
CA LEU A 19 2.82 -0.46 53.17
C LEU A 19 1.68 -0.47 54.20
N CYS A 20 0.55 -1.14 53.90
CA CYS A 20 -0.08 -2.08 54.84
C CYS A 20 -0.99 -3.09 54.12
N GLN A 21 -1.09 -4.28 54.72
CA GLN A 21 -1.52 -5.57 54.18
C GLN A 21 -3.04 -5.86 54.24
N ILE A 22 -3.49 -6.67 53.27
CA ILE A 22 -4.32 -7.90 53.30
C ILE A 22 -5.34 -8.11 54.45
N ALA A 23 -6.60 -8.38 54.08
CA ALA A 23 -7.43 -9.42 54.70
C ALA A 23 -8.47 -9.99 53.70
N VAL A 24 -8.58 -11.32 53.69
CA VAL A 24 -9.58 -12.15 52.98
C VAL A 24 -10.55 -12.70 54.03
N LEU A 25 -11.86 -12.76 53.75
CA LEU A 25 -12.76 -13.82 54.24
C LEU A 25 -14.16 -13.76 53.60
N SER A 26 -14.64 -14.96 53.21
CA SER A 26 -15.97 -15.34 52.74
C SER A 26 -17.05 -15.28 53.83
N ALA A 27 -18.33 -15.11 53.46
CA ALA A 27 -19.42 -16.07 53.73
C ALA A 27 -20.84 -15.48 53.50
N CYS A 28 -21.65 -16.28 52.80
CA CYS A 28 -23.07 -16.64 53.03
C CYS A 28 -24.16 -15.58 53.31
N GLY A 29 -25.20 -15.62 52.46
CA GLY A 29 -26.53 -16.09 52.89
C GLY A 29 -27.67 -15.06 53.04
N GLY A 30 -28.68 -15.21 52.19
CA GLY A 30 -30.06 -15.44 52.66
C GLY A 30 -31.08 -14.29 52.62
N GLY A 31 -32.13 -14.48 51.81
CA GLY A 31 -33.53 -14.10 52.07
C GLY A 31 -33.91 -12.62 51.89
N SER A 32 -35.13 -12.26 51.53
CA SER A 32 -36.35 -13.01 51.23
C SER A 32 -37.42 -12.04 50.71
N ASP A 33 -38.50 -12.63 50.16
CA ASP A 33 -39.87 -12.11 50.13
C ASP A 33 -40.26 -11.03 49.08
N ALA A 34 -41.04 -11.42 48.07
CA ALA A 34 -42.50 -11.62 48.18
C ALA A 34 -43.21 -11.48 46.81
N ASP A 35 -43.70 -12.62 46.33
CA ASP A 35 -45.06 -12.90 45.82
C ASP A 35 -45.74 -12.05 44.72
N ILE A 36 -45.87 -12.65 43.50
CA ILE A 36 -47.01 -13.48 43.00
C ILE A 36 -48.44 -12.85 43.11
N PRO A 37 -49.48 -13.09 42.23
CA PRO A 37 -49.69 -14.20 41.25
C PRO A 37 -50.43 -13.94 39.89
N LEU A 38 -50.36 -15.00 39.05
CA LEU A 38 -51.36 -15.68 38.20
C LEU A 38 -52.21 -14.92 37.15
N ALA A 39 -52.25 -15.44 35.91
CA ALA A 39 -53.20 -16.51 35.55
C ALA A 39 -52.92 -17.13 34.16
N SER A 40 -53.25 -18.42 34.08
CA SER A 40 -53.04 -19.45 33.05
C SER A 40 -54.14 -19.56 31.99
N ALA A 41 -53.84 -20.11 30.80
CA ALA A 41 -54.48 -21.35 30.27
C ALA A 41 -54.12 -21.72 28.80
N SER A 42 -53.49 -22.90 28.66
CA SER A 42 -53.71 -24.03 27.72
C SER A 42 -53.84 -23.91 26.18
N SER A 43 -52.85 -24.50 25.48
CA SER A 43 -52.87 -25.53 24.39
C SER A 43 -53.97 -25.53 23.31
N THR A 44 -53.65 -25.61 22.00
CA THR A 44 -53.21 -26.86 21.33
C THR A 44 -52.70 -26.65 19.88
N THR A 45 -51.65 -27.41 19.54
CA THR A 45 -51.25 -28.04 18.24
C THR A 45 -50.85 -27.23 16.99
N ALA A 46 -49.54 -27.36 16.69
CA ALA A 46 -48.92 -27.93 15.47
C ALA A 46 -48.41 -27.01 14.34
N ASP A 47 -47.07 -27.02 14.27
CA ASP A 47 -46.20 -27.16 13.10
C ASP A 47 -45.54 -25.95 12.39
N ASN A 48 -44.20 -26.01 12.47
CA ASN A 48 -43.15 -25.53 11.58
C ASN A 48 -42.91 -24.02 11.47
N LEU A 49 -41.79 -23.58 12.07
CA LEU A 49 -40.64 -22.94 11.40
C LEU A 49 -39.61 -22.49 12.45
N ALA A 50 -38.41 -23.08 12.41
CA ALA A 50 -37.29 -22.71 13.27
C ALA A 50 -36.57 -21.47 12.72
N ALA A 51 -36.45 -20.46 13.57
CA ALA A 51 -35.56 -19.30 13.47
C ALA A 51 -34.91 -19.10 14.86
N PRO A 52 -33.81 -18.33 14.98
CA PRO A 52 -32.57 -18.81 15.59
C PRO A 52 -32.36 -18.33 17.03
N GLU A 53 -31.68 -19.14 17.83
CA GLU A 53 -31.18 -18.74 19.14
C GLU A 53 -29.83 -18.02 19.04
N ALA A 54 -29.78 -16.88 19.74
CA ALA A 54 -28.60 -16.11 20.04
C ALA A 54 -27.63 -16.90 20.92
N GLN A 55 -26.32 -16.75 20.68
CA GLN A 55 -25.32 -17.04 21.71
C GLN A 55 -24.27 -15.96 21.82
N ALA A 56 -24.09 -15.55 23.08
CA ALA A 56 -23.18 -14.55 23.57
C ALA A 56 -21.71 -14.99 23.50
N GLN A 57 -20.86 -13.99 23.54
CA GLN A 57 -19.40 -14.02 23.48
C GLN A 57 -18.76 -14.89 24.57
N ALA A 58 -17.77 -15.69 24.19
CA ALA A 58 -16.71 -16.14 25.10
C ALA A 58 -15.37 -16.25 24.36
N VAL A 59 -14.36 -15.64 24.99
CA VAL A 59 -12.95 -15.54 24.65
C VAL A 59 -12.33 -16.92 24.35
N ARG A 60 -11.64 -17.06 23.20
CA ARG A 60 -10.85 -18.27 22.88
C ARG A 60 -9.35 -18.01 23.03
N THR A 61 -8.80 -18.54 24.11
CA THR A 61 -7.39 -18.89 24.29
C THR A 61 -7.05 -20.11 23.43
N VAL A 62 -5.96 -20.02 22.67
CA VAL A 62 -5.40 -21.12 21.87
C VAL A 62 -4.68 -22.09 22.80
N SER A 63 -5.20 -23.31 22.95
CA SER A 63 -4.51 -24.43 23.57
C SER A 63 -4.45 -25.60 22.60
N THR A 64 -3.23 -26.05 22.36
CA THR A 64 -2.83 -27.20 21.53
C THR A 64 -3.43 -28.50 22.07
N ARG A 65 -4.08 -29.29 21.22
CA ARG A 65 -4.30 -30.73 21.48
C ARG A 65 -3.77 -31.58 20.33
N THR A 66 -2.74 -32.33 20.68
CA THR A 66 -2.28 -33.60 20.14
C THR A 66 -3.42 -34.63 20.14
N SER A 67 -3.61 -35.35 19.04
CA SER A 67 -4.48 -36.53 18.98
C SER A 67 -3.68 -37.77 19.36
N ALA A 68 -4.03 -38.39 20.50
CA ALA A 68 -3.57 -39.72 20.88
C ALA A 68 -4.60 -40.76 20.43
N VAL A 69 -4.12 -41.81 19.77
CA VAL A 69 -4.90 -42.99 19.36
C VAL A 69 -4.92 -43.98 20.52
N THR A 70 -6.12 -44.48 20.84
CA THR A 70 -6.40 -45.42 21.93
C THR A 70 -5.95 -46.84 21.58
N LEU A 71 -5.22 -47.50 22.49
CA LEU A 71 -4.89 -48.92 22.45
C LEU A 71 -5.74 -49.68 23.48
N THR A 72 -6.22 -50.87 23.11
CA THR A 72 -6.74 -51.89 24.05
C THR A 72 -5.85 -53.14 24.06
N PRO A 73 -5.73 -53.88 25.19
CA PRO A 73 -4.68 -54.88 25.39
C PRO A 73 -5.18 -56.32 25.32
N VAL A 74 -4.34 -57.25 24.85
CA VAL A 74 -4.43 -58.70 25.14
C VAL A 74 -3.01 -59.32 25.19
N SER A 75 -2.69 -59.99 26.31
CA SER A 75 -1.57 -60.94 26.56
C SER A 75 -1.87 -62.30 25.90
N THR A 76 -0.96 -63.21 25.49
CA THR A 76 0.38 -63.62 25.95
C THR A 76 0.98 -64.66 24.97
N SER A 77 2.32 -64.64 24.84
CA SER A 77 3.27 -65.78 24.76
C SER A 77 3.53 -66.63 23.49
N THR A 78 4.84 -66.84 23.29
CA THR A 78 5.61 -67.93 22.64
C THR A 78 5.81 -67.97 21.13
N GLY A 79 7.07 -68.22 20.72
CA GLY A 79 7.39 -68.89 19.46
C GLY A 79 8.46 -68.24 18.57
N THR A 80 9.72 -68.63 18.75
CA THR A 80 10.89 -68.45 17.88
C THR A 80 10.65 -68.77 16.40
N THR A 81 11.26 -67.99 15.49
CA THR A 81 12.11 -68.52 14.40
C THR A 81 12.92 -67.42 13.70
N VAL A 82 14.14 -67.80 13.33
CA VAL A 82 15.25 -67.03 12.78
C VAL A 82 15.11 -66.87 11.27
N THR A 83 15.45 -65.71 10.71
CA THR A 83 16.03 -65.59 9.36
C THR A 83 16.89 -64.34 9.25
N ALA A 84 18.10 -64.50 8.71
CA ALA A 84 19.20 -63.55 8.65
C ALA A 84 19.04 -62.48 7.54
N PRO A 85 19.81 -61.37 7.57
CA PRO A 85 19.58 -60.21 6.71
C PRO A 85 20.29 -60.34 5.35
N VAL A 86 19.62 -59.89 4.29
CA VAL A 86 20.25 -59.61 2.99
C VAL A 86 20.64 -58.13 2.97
N ALA A 87 21.93 -57.85 2.93
CA ALA A 87 22.48 -56.52 2.72
C ALA A 87 22.22 -56.10 1.26
N THR A 88 21.51 -54.98 1.07
CA THR A 88 21.45 -54.26 -0.20
C THR A 88 21.96 -52.85 0.00
N SER A 89 22.92 -52.47 -0.85
CA SER A 89 23.60 -51.17 -0.81
C SER A 89 22.64 -50.02 -1.13
N PRO A 90 22.83 -48.83 -0.55
CA PRO A 90 21.96 -47.68 -0.84
C PRO A 90 22.16 -47.22 -2.29
N ALA A 91 21.05 -47.20 -3.04
CA ALA A 91 20.99 -46.62 -4.37
C ALA A 91 21.25 -45.10 -4.31
N ALA A 92 22.27 -44.66 -5.04
CA ALA A 92 22.56 -43.25 -5.25
C ALA A 92 21.36 -42.55 -5.92
N THR A 93 20.74 -41.61 -5.20
CA THR A 93 19.73 -40.72 -5.77
C THR A 93 20.46 -39.65 -6.57
N THR A 94 20.51 -39.82 -7.89
CA THR A 94 21.00 -38.80 -8.82
C THR A 94 19.98 -37.67 -8.90
N SER A 95 20.16 -36.63 -8.09
CA SER A 95 19.48 -35.35 -8.31
C SER A 95 20.04 -34.71 -9.58
N THR A 96 19.31 -34.81 -10.69
CA THR A 96 19.61 -34.06 -11.91
C THR A 96 19.27 -32.59 -11.70
N THR A 97 20.22 -31.84 -11.13
CA THR A 97 20.26 -30.39 -11.23
C THR A 97 20.44 -30.00 -12.70
N VAL A 98 19.34 -29.69 -13.38
CA VAL A 98 19.39 -28.97 -14.66
C VAL A 98 19.86 -27.56 -14.34
N THR A 99 21.16 -27.36 -14.37
CA THR A 99 21.77 -26.03 -14.30
C THR A 99 21.57 -25.41 -15.68
N ALA A 100 20.53 -24.60 -15.86
CA ALA A 100 20.43 -23.77 -17.05
C ALA A 100 21.65 -22.85 -17.06
N ALA A 101 22.54 -23.04 -18.04
CA ALA A 101 23.72 -22.20 -18.21
C ALA A 101 23.25 -20.74 -18.39
N ALA A 102 23.74 -19.84 -17.55
CA ALA A 102 23.58 -18.41 -17.77
C ALA A 102 24.27 -18.06 -19.09
N THR A 103 23.50 -17.73 -20.12
CA THR A 103 24.02 -17.28 -21.41
C THR A 103 24.36 -15.79 -21.31
N GLY A 104 25.51 -15.48 -20.71
CA GLY A 104 26.16 -14.19 -20.90
C GLY A 104 26.99 -13.67 -19.72
N THR A 105 27.92 -12.79 -20.06
CA THR A 105 28.65 -11.91 -19.13
C THR A 105 27.88 -10.62 -18.97
N LEU A 106 27.94 -10.00 -17.79
CA LEU A 106 27.36 -8.66 -17.57
C LEU A 106 27.93 -7.65 -18.58
N THR A 107 27.07 -6.87 -19.22
CA THR A 107 27.50 -5.82 -20.16
C THR A 107 27.80 -4.49 -19.47
N ASN A 108 26.97 -4.10 -18.49
CA ASN A 108 27.10 -2.86 -17.74
C ASN A 108 27.33 -3.13 -16.24
N PRO A 109 27.86 -2.15 -15.48
CA PRO A 109 27.98 -2.30 -14.04
C PRO A 109 26.62 -2.41 -13.34
N ILE A 110 26.55 -3.20 -12.28
CA ILE A 110 25.37 -3.36 -11.43
C ILE A 110 25.65 -2.73 -10.06
N LEU A 111 24.84 -1.74 -9.68
CA LEU A 111 24.82 -1.15 -8.36
C LEU A 111 23.78 -1.89 -7.50
N PHE A 112 24.12 -2.23 -6.26
CA PHE A 112 23.23 -2.95 -5.35
C PHE A 112 23.62 -2.65 -3.90
N VAL A 113 22.82 -3.09 -2.94
CA VAL A 113 23.08 -2.84 -1.52
C VAL A 113 23.18 -4.14 -0.75
N THR A 114 23.96 -4.13 0.34
CA THR A 114 24.02 -5.25 1.27
C THR A 114 23.19 -4.98 2.52
N GLN A 115 22.78 -6.03 3.23
CA GLN A 115 21.99 -5.95 4.47
C GLN A 115 22.36 -7.09 5.41
N VAL A 116 22.55 -6.77 6.69
CA VAL A 116 22.65 -7.80 7.73
C VAL A 116 21.29 -8.51 7.84
N PRO A 117 21.23 -9.85 7.72
CA PRO A 117 19.99 -10.61 7.84
C PRO A 117 19.24 -10.33 9.15
N PHE A 118 17.91 -10.29 9.09
CA PHE A 118 17.11 -10.09 10.29
C PHE A 118 17.13 -11.34 11.18
N THR A 119 17.10 -11.10 12.49
CA THR A 119 16.92 -12.16 13.50
C THR A 119 15.45 -12.35 13.89
N THR A 120 14.54 -11.53 13.35
CA THR A 120 13.11 -11.58 13.65
C THR A 120 12.44 -12.76 12.93
N THR A 121 11.31 -13.23 13.48
CA THR A 121 10.47 -14.28 12.88
C THR A 121 9.28 -13.72 12.09
N VAL A 122 9.08 -12.39 12.11
CA VAL A 122 8.10 -11.65 11.30
C VAL A 122 8.81 -10.57 10.48
N ASP A 123 8.38 -10.35 9.23
CA ASP A 123 8.98 -9.38 8.30
C ASP A 123 8.27 -8.03 8.29
N MET A 124 7.04 -7.95 8.82
CA MET A 124 6.30 -6.69 8.95
C MET A 124 7.15 -5.64 9.66
N ALA A 125 7.10 -4.40 9.15
CA ALA A 125 7.88 -3.26 9.65
C ALA A 125 9.41 -3.43 9.57
N THR A 126 9.93 -4.52 9.00
CA THR A 126 11.36 -4.63 8.67
C THR A 126 11.64 -3.97 7.33
N ARG A 127 12.90 -3.63 7.05
CA ARG A 127 13.28 -3.03 5.76
C ARG A 127 12.87 -3.87 4.53
N LEU A 128 12.80 -5.21 4.64
CA LEU A 128 12.38 -6.06 3.51
C LEU A 128 10.87 -6.35 3.50
N GLY A 129 10.12 -5.92 4.52
CA GLY A 129 8.67 -6.00 4.51
C GLY A 129 8.08 -5.30 3.29
N THR A 130 6.92 -5.77 2.84
CA THR A 130 6.13 -5.08 1.78
C THR A 130 5.57 -3.75 2.29
N PHE A 131 5.28 -3.69 3.60
CA PHE A 131 4.66 -2.58 4.30
C PHE A 131 5.45 -2.14 5.54
N ALA A 132 5.29 -0.88 5.95
CA ALA A 132 5.99 -0.23 7.06
C ALA A 132 7.54 -0.35 6.97
N ASN A 133 8.06 -0.54 5.76
CA ASN A 133 9.48 -0.84 5.55
C ASN A 133 10.41 0.38 5.67
N HIS A 134 9.88 1.54 6.04
CA HIS A 134 10.62 2.78 6.26
C HIS A 134 11.06 2.95 7.73
N ILE A 135 10.71 2.02 8.62
CA ILE A 135 11.02 2.12 10.05
C ILE A 135 12.55 1.96 10.27
N PRO A 136 13.25 2.97 10.81
CA PRO A 136 14.71 3.02 10.81
C PRO A 136 15.37 2.40 12.04
N GLN A 137 14.62 1.96 13.05
CA GLN A 137 15.17 1.43 14.30
C GLN A 137 15.96 0.13 14.05
N ILE A 138 16.96 -0.14 14.90
CA ILE A 138 17.94 -1.20 14.65
C ILE A 138 17.35 -2.62 14.67
N GLN A 139 16.21 -2.80 15.33
CA GLN A 139 15.40 -4.03 15.31
C GLN A 139 14.83 -4.34 13.93
N ARG A 140 14.57 -3.29 13.14
CA ARG A 140 13.86 -3.33 11.86
C ARG A 140 14.78 -3.13 10.66
N ALA A 141 15.90 -2.46 10.88
CA ALA A 141 16.97 -2.24 9.92
C ALA A 141 18.34 -2.34 10.63
N PRO A 142 18.85 -3.56 10.89
CA PRO A 142 20.18 -3.74 11.45
C PRO A 142 21.24 -3.06 10.58
N ARG A 143 22.22 -2.43 11.23
CA ARG A 143 23.32 -1.73 10.54
C ARG A 143 24.40 -2.72 10.14
N GLY A 144 25.18 -2.33 9.14
CA GLY A 144 26.30 -3.10 8.59
C GLY A 144 26.18 -3.33 7.08
N GLY A 145 25.07 -2.93 6.47
CA GLY A 145 24.85 -2.97 5.02
C GLY A 145 25.47 -1.77 4.30
N ASP A 146 25.96 -1.98 3.09
CA ASP A 146 26.77 -1.05 2.30
C ASP A 146 26.22 -0.86 0.89
N LEU A 147 26.69 0.16 0.16
CA LEU A 147 26.45 0.31 -1.28
C LEU A 147 27.59 -0.32 -2.07
N MET A 148 27.27 -1.23 -2.98
CA MET A 148 28.23 -2.02 -3.75
C MET A 148 28.04 -1.82 -5.25
N ILE A 149 29.12 -1.82 -6.03
CA ILE A 149 29.05 -1.84 -7.49
C ILE A 149 29.94 -2.95 -8.08
N ARG A 150 29.37 -3.72 -9.00
CA ARG A 150 30.02 -4.83 -9.71
C ARG A 150 30.14 -4.51 -11.20
N TYR A 151 31.35 -4.47 -11.73
CA TYR A 151 31.65 -4.18 -13.15
C TYR A 151 31.66 -5.45 -14.00
N PRO A 152 31.49 -5.39 -15.33
CA PRO A 152 31.54 -6.55 -16.23
C PRO A 152 32.66 -7.56 -15.96
N ASP A 153 33.87 -7.07 -15.73
CA ASP A 153 35.10 -7.86 -15.64
C ASP A 153 35.31 -8.67 -14.34
N GLY A 154 34.42 -8.55 -13.34
CA GLY A 154 34.65 -9.17 -12.03
C GLY A 154 34.77 -8.18 -10.89
N THR A 155 35.25 -6.97 -11.18
CA THR A 155 35.65 -6.01 -10.15
C THR A 155 34.46 -5.63 -9.29
N LEU A 156 34.63 -5.67 -7.96
CA LEU A 156 33.64 -5.28 -6.96
C LEU A 156 34.20 -4.14 -6.10
N ARG A 157 33.41 -3.10 -5.87
CA ARG A 157 33.75 -1.95 -5.03
C ARG A 157 32.71 -1.74 -3.94
N ASN A 158 33.16 -1.31 -2.75
CA ASN A 158 32.30 -0.89 -1.65
C ASN A 158 32.31 0.65 -1.58
N LEU A 159 31.31 1.25 -2.21
CA LEU A 159 31.22 2.69 -2.42
C LEU A 159 31.00 3.48 -1.13
N THR A 160 30.26 2.93 -0.16
CA THR A 160 30.09 3.59 1.14
C THR A 160 31.38 3.60 1.93
N LYS A 161 32.10 2.48 1.98
CA LYS A 161 33.38 2.38 2.68
C LYS A 161 34.44 3.31 2.06
N GLU A 162 34.54 3.32 0.73
CA GLU A 162 35.42 4.24 0.00
C GLU A 162 35.10 5.72 0.29
N ALA A 163 33.83 6.07 0.46
CA ALA A 163 33.37 7.42 0.80
C ALA A 163 33.43 7.74 2.31
N GLY A 164 33.95 6.84 3.15
CA GLY A 164 34.10 7.04 4.60
C GLY A 164 32.83 6.80 5.42
N PHE A 165 31.82 6.14 4.86
CA PHE A 165 30.61 5.72 5.56
C PHE A 165 30.70 4.27 6.04
N GLY A 166 29.98 3.96 7.12
CA GLY A 166 29.90 2.63 7.69
C GLY A 166 31.07 2.28 8.62
N MET A 167 30.98 1.10 9.23
CA MET A 167 32.00 0.58 10.15
C MET A 167 31.92 -0.95 10.28
N ASP A 168 33.04 -1.55 10.66
CA ASP A 168 33.17 -2.97 10.95
C ASP A 168 33.04 -3.21 12.47
N GLY A 169 32.72 -4.44 12.90
CA GLY A 169 32.64 -4.79 14.33
C GLY A 169 31.45 -4.15 15.06
N LEU A 170 31.68 -3.58 16.25
CA LEU A 170 30.62 -2.99 17.07
C LEU A 170 30.04 -1.72 16.42
N GLN A 171 28.80 -1.82 15.97
CA GLN A 171 28.06 -0.73 15.35
C GLN A 171 27.74 0.37 16.37
N GLY A 172 27.87 1.63 15.95
CA GLY A 172 27.62 2.82 16.76
C GLY A 172 27.27 4.03 15.90
N SER A 173 27.78 5.22 16.23
CA SER A 173 27.38 6.48 15.58
C SER A 173 27.67 6.58 14.08
N LYS A 174 28.66 5.83 13.57
CA LYS A 174 29.02 5.78 12.13
C LYS A 174 28.39 4.61 11.38
N ALA A 175 27.62 3.76 12.07
CA ALA A 175 27.01 2.58 11.48
C ALA A 175 25.92 2.98 10.48
N ILE A 176 25.76 2.20 9.40
CA ILE A 176 24.82 2.54 8.33
C ILE A 176 23.97 1.34 7.90
N ALA A 177 22.84 1.65 7.28
CA ALA A 177 22.17 0.76 6.33
C ALA A 177 21.75 1.59 5.11
N VAL A 178 21.77 0.96 3.92
CA VAL A 178 21.54 1.63 2.63
C VAL A 178 20.48 0.86 1.84
N ARG A 179 19.62 1.56 1.11
CA ARG A 179 18.53 0.95 0.32
C ARG A 179 18.29 1.65 -1.02
N GLU A 180 17.70 0.88 -1.93
CA GLU A 180 17.02 1.36 -3.15
C GLU A 180 17.85 2.37 -3.96
N PRO A 181 19.01 1.94 -4.50
CA PRO A 181 19.75 2.78 -5.43
C PRO A 181 18.92 3.10 -6.68
N SER A 182 19.04 4.32 -7.19
CA SER A 182 18.35 4.78 -8.39
C SER A 182 19.28 5.57 -9.29
N VAL A 183 19.57 5.03 -10.48
CA VAL A 183 20.56 5.58 -11.41
C VAL A 183 19.95 6.70 -12.25
N HIS A 184 20.64 7.83 -12.30
CA HIS A 184 20.28 8.98 -13.12
C HIS A 184 20.28 8.65 -14.61
N TRP A 185 19.51 9.37 -15.41
CA TRP A 185 19.41 9.19 -16.86
C TRP A 185 20.77 9.20 -17.59
N SER A 186 21.78 9.91 -17.07
CA SER A 186 23.14 9.91 -17.63
C SER A 186 23.97 8.66 -17.34
N GLY A 187 23.56 7.81 -16.40
CA GLY A 187 24.36 6.67 -15.93
C GLY A 187 25.59 7.03 -15.06
N THR A 188 25.83 8.32 -14.78
CA THR A 188 27.06 8.78 -14.09
C THR A 188 26.91 9.05 -12.59
N LYS A 189 25.66 9.08 -12.10
CA LYS A 189 25.32 9.31 -10.70
C LYS A 189 24.07 8.53 -10.30
N ALA A 190 23.88 8.35 -9.00
CA ALA A 190 22.74 7.62 -8.44
C ALA A 190 22.24 8.27 -7.14
N LEU A 191 20.97 8.07 -6.80
CA LEU A 191 20.43 8.37 -5.47
C LEU A 191 20.40 7.08 -4.65
N ILE A 192 20.53 7.21 -3.34
CA ILE A 192 20.31 6.15 -2.35
C ILE A 192 19.54 6.73 -1.17
N SER A 193 18.85 5.87 -0.40
CA SER A 193 18.42 6.23 0.96
C SER A 193 19.29 5.50 1.97
N MET A 194 19.81 6.25 2.94
CA MET A 194 20.75 5.75 3.95
C MET A 194 20.36 6.26 5.33
N VAL A 195 20.39 5.36 6.31
CA VAL A 195 20.32 5.69 7.74
C VAL A 195 21.74 5.66 8.31
N VAL A 196 22.07 6.64 9.16
CA VAL A 196 23.37 6.75 9.82
C VAL A 196 23.15 6.78 11.33
N GLY A 197 23.90 5.97 12.06
CA GLY A 197 23.83 5.84 13.51
C GLY A 197 23.11 4.57 13.98
N ALA A 198 23.60 4.04 15.09
CA ALA A 198 23.07 2.94 15.87
C ALA A 198 23.29 3.23 17.37
N PRO A 199 22.55 2.57 18.28
CA PRO A 199 22.85 2.57 19.71
C PRO A 199 24.33 2.37 20.02
N THR A 200 24.94 3.32 20.76
CA THR A 200 26.38 3.29 21.09
C THR A 200 26.69 2.57 22.40
N ARG A 201 25.67 2.29 23.21
CA ARG A 201 25.75 1.59 24.50
C ARG A 201 24.43 0.85 24.79
N GLN A 202 24.49 -0.08 25.74
CA GLN A 202 23.31 -0.81 26.22
C GLN A 202 22.27 0.14 26.84
N TYR A 203 20.99 -0.22 26.71
CA TYR A 203 19.82 0.52 27.22
C TYR A 203 19.64 1.93 26.63
N TYR A 204 20.20 2.17 25.44
CA TYR A 204 20.12 3.47 24.77
C TYR A 204 19.60 3.31 23.35
N ASP A 205 18.57 4.07 22.99
CA ASP A 205 18.08 4.16 21.60
C ASP A 205 18.55 5.47 20.96
N VAL A 206 18.52 5.53 19.63
CA VAL A 206 18.93 6.69 18.83
C VAL A 206 17.78 7.14 17.94
N ASP A 207 17.52 8.45 17.93
CA ASP A 207 16.62 9.02 16.92
C ASP A 207 17.40 9.17 15.60
N VAL A 208 16.98 8.39 14.62
CA VAL A 208 17.65 8.22 13.34
C VAL A 208 16.59 8.17 12.25
N LYS A 209 16.88 8.77 11.10
CA LYS A 209 15.98 8.82 9.96
C LYS A 209 16.67 8.28 8.71
N TRP A 210 15.91 7.63 7.85
CA TRP A 210 16.32 7.42 6.46
C TRP A 210 16.40 8.76 5.74
N GLN A 211 17.52 9.02 5.08
CA GLN A 211 17.76 10.26 4.34
C GLN A 211 18.36 9.95 2.97
N ILE A 212 18.10 10.82 2.00
CA ILE A 212 18.53 10.67 0.62
C ILE A 212 19.95 11.23 0.45
N TYR A 213 20.79 10.49 -0.27
CA TYR A 213 22.15 10.90 -0.65
C TYR A 213 22.35 10.71 -2.15
N GLU A 214 23.11 11.60 -2.77
CA GLU A 214 23.55 11.49 -4.16
C GLU A 214 24.98 10.93 -4.21
N VAL A 215 25.17 9.94 -5.08
CA VAL A 215 26.41 9.20 -5.30
C VAL A 215 26.95 9.54 -6.69
N THR A 216 28.21 9.96 -6.76
CA THR A 216 28.95 10.23 -8.00
C THR A 216 30.26 9.44 -8.02
N GLY A 217 30.92 9.35 -9.17
CA GLY A 217 32.16 8.57 -9.31
C GLY A 217 31.94 7.07 -9.50
N LEU A 218 30.87 6.70 -10.22
CA LEU A 218 30.48 5.31 -10.47
C LEU A 218 31.39 4.58 -11.47
N ALA A 219 32.12 5.31 -12.32
CA ALA A 219 33.03 4.70 -13.29
C ALA A 219 34.18 3.94 -12.60
N LYS A 220 34.70 2.90 -13.26
CA LYS A 220 35.81 2.11 -12.72
C LYS A 220 37.04 3.01 -12.52
N GLY A 221 37.65 2.94 -11.33
CA GLY A 221 38.81 3.78 -10.97
C GLY A 221 38.50 5.22 -10.58
N ALA A 222 37.25 5.69 -10.72
CA ALA A 222 36.86 7.03 -10.28
C ALA A 222 36.68 7.09 -8.75
N THR A 223 37.05 8.21 -8.14
CA THR A 223 36.81 8.47 -6.72
C THR A 223 35.31 8.66 -6.47
N VAL A 224 34.74 7.85 -5.58
CA VAL A 224 33.33 7.99 -5.19
C VAL A 224 33.14 9.16 -4.25
N LYS A 225 32.03 9.88 -4.41
CA LYS A 225 31.56 10.89 -3.47
C LYS A 225 30.08 10.66 -3.17
N ILE A 226 29.75 10.61 -1.88
CA ILE A 226 28.37 10.47 -1.38
C ILE A 226 28.01 11.75 -0.62
N THR A 227 27.00 12.47 -1.09
CA THR A 227 26.59 13.76 -0.53
C THR A 227 25.13 13.71 -0.10
N LYS A 228 24.82 14.14 1.12
CA LYS A 228 23.42 14.22 1.57
C LYS A 228 22.68 15.24 0.72
N VAL A 229 21.50 14.89 0.22
CA VAL A 229 20.65 15.81 -0.55
C VAL A 229 20.17 16.94 0.37
N ALA A 230 20.39 18.19 -0.05
CA ALA A 230 19.96 19.37 0.69
C ALA A 230 18.43 19.52 0.70
N ASN A 231 17.89 20.20 1.71
CA ASN A 231 16.47 20.61 1.80
C ASN A 231 15.42 19.47 1.85
N GLN A 232 15.83 18.21 1.95
CA GLN A 232 14.91 17.11 2.24
C GLN A 232 14.35 17.21 3.68
N PRO A 233 13.16 16.66 3.98
CA PRO A 233 12.60 16.66 5.33
C PRO A 233 13.50 15.92 6.33
N ALA A 234 14.20 16.66 7.19
CA ALA A 234 15.21 16.09 8.09
C ALA A 234 14.63 15.33 9.29
N ALA A 235 13.41 15.66 9.70
CA ALA A 235 12.72 15.07 10.85
C ALA A 235 11.92 13.79 10.52
N TYR A 236 11.97 13.34 9.26
CA TYR A 236 11.13 12.27 8.73
C TYR A 236 11.97 11.28 7.91
N ASN A 237 11.48 10.06 7.75
CA ASN A 237 12.10 9.05 6.91
C ASN A 237 11.80 9.32 5.44
N ASN A 238 12.85 9.42 4.62
CA ASN A 238 12.76 9.62 3.18
C ASN A 238 13.39 8.40 2.46
N VAL A 239 12.59 7.64 1.73
CA VAL A 239 12.98 6.35 1.12
C VAL A 239 12.53 6.26 -0.34
N SER A 240 13.01 5.25 -1.07
CA SER A 240 12.73 5.03 -2.50
C SER A 240 12.95 6.27 -3.40
N PRO A 241 14.14 6.90 -3.38
CA PRO A 241 14.40 8.08 -4.19
C PRO A 241 14.56 7.75 -5.67
N LEU A 242 14.18 8.68 -6.54
CA LEU A 242 14.42 8.65 -7.98
C LEU A 242 14.61 10.07 -8.55
N TYR A 243 15.22 10.16 -9.72
CA TYR A 243 15.29 11.40 -10.49
C TYR A 243 14.04 11.57 -11.35
N GLY A 244 13.45 12.75 -11.30
CA GLY A 244 12.45 13.19 -12.27
C GLY A 244 13.06 13.44 -13.65
N THR A 245 12.20 13.65 -14.65
CA THR A 245 12.62 14.07 -15.99
C THR A 245 13.13 15.51 -16.03
N ASP A 246 12.94 16.28 -14.96
CA ASP A 246 13.44 17.64 -14.78
C ASP A 246 14.54 17.76 -13.70
N ASP A 247 15.19 16.64 -13.36
CA ASP A 247 16.26 16.51 -12.36
C ASP A 247 15.86 16.81 -10.91
N ARG A 248 14.59 17.13 -10.64
CA ARG A 248 14.08 17.13 -9.27
C ARG A 248 14.07 15.71 -8.70
N ILE A 249 14.05 15.61 -7.38
CA ILE A 249 14.09 14.32 -6.68
C ILE A 249 12.69 13.95 -6.24
N LEU A 250 12.22 12.79 -6.67
CA LEU A 250 10.99 12.19 -6.18
C LEU A 250 11.35 11.09 -5.17
N PHE A 251 10.52 10.88 -4.16
CA PHE A 251 10.75 9.91 -3.09
C PHE A 251 9.47 9.63 -2.31
N THR A 252 9.46 8.62 -1.46
CA THR A 252 8.38 8.39 -0.48
C THR A 252 8.81 8.85 0.90
N SER A 253 7.88 9.39 1.69
CA SER A 253 8.19 9.92 3.02
C SER A 253 7.08 9.62 4.02
N ASP A 254 7.43 9.47 5.30
CA ASP A 254 6.48 9.37 6.41
C ASP A 254 6.13 10.73 7.03
N ARG A 255 6.56 11.84 6.40
CA ARG A 255 6.13 13.19 6.74
C ARG A 255 4.60 13.30 6.64
N PRO A 256 3.87 13.75 7.69
CA PRO A 256 2.45 14.07 7.59
C PRO A 256 2.17 15.02 6.42
N ARG A 257 1.02 14.90 5.73
CA ARG A 257 0.74 15.67 4.51
C ARG A 257 0.95 17.19 4.65
N GLY A 258 0.54 17.81 5.76
CA GLY A 258 0.79 19.24 6.02
C GLY A 258 2.11 19.52 6.74
N GLY A 259 2.79 18.48 7.25
CA GLY A 259 4.03 18.59 8.02
C GLY A 259 3.84 18.79 9.52
N GLU A 260 2.62 18.63 10.01
CA GLU A 260 2.28 18.81 11.41
C GLU A 260 2.87 17.68 12.26
N ALA A 261 3.88 18.00 13.07
CA ALA A 261 4.62 17.00 13.85
C ALA A 261 3.73 16.21 14.85
N HIS A 262 2.65 16.81 15.36
CA HIS A 262 1.75 16.12 16.31
C HIS A 262 0.85 15.06 15.66
N LEU A 263 0.79 15.01 14.32
CA LEU A 263 0.10 13.95 13.58
C LEU A 263 1.04 12.78 13.23
N TYR A 264 2.34 12.90 13.54
CA TYR A 264 3.32 11.86 13.28
C TYR A 264 3.32 10.77 14.37
N PRO A 265 3.45 9.48 14.01
CA PRO A 265 3.35 8.95 12.66
C PRO A 265 1.90 8.88 12.17
N GLN A 266 1.72 8.93 10.84
CA GLN A 266 0.47 8.45 10.24
C GLN A 266 0.39 6.92 10.43
N LEU A 267 -0.79 6.44 10.80
CA LEU A 267 -1.09 5.02 10.97
C LEU A 267 -1.96 4.53 9.80
N ASP A 268 -1.66 3.36 9.26
CA ASP A 268 -2.40 2.78 8.13
C ASP A 268 -3.82 2.31 8.49
N GLU A 269 -4.61 1.97 7.49
CA GLU A 269 -6.01 1.58 7.65
C GLU A 269 -6.23 0.18 8.22
N TYR A 270 -5.27 -0.72 8.04
CA TYR A 270 -5.39 -2.15 8.25
C TYR A 270 -4.79 -2.56 9.61
N GLU A 271 -3.51 -2.31 9.87
CA GLU A 271 -2.81 -2.69 11.12
C GLU A 271 -2.67 -1.54 12.13
N SER A 272 -3.17 -0.34 11.78
CA SER A 272 -2.93 0.89 12.52
C SER A 272 -1.44 1.13 12.79
N THR A 273 -0.58 0.68 11.89
CA THR A 273 0.88 0.67 11.98
C THR A 273 1.47 1.86 11.22
N PRO A 274 2.62 2.41 11.67
CA PRO A 274 3.25 3.52 10.97
C PRO A 274 3.44 3.25 9.48
N THR A 275 3.04 4.22 8.65
CA THR A 275 3.14 4.14 7.19
C THR A 275 3.77 5.41 6.62
N ASN A 276 4.36 5.28 5.42
CA ASN A 276 4.66 6.46 4.63
C ASN A 276 3.34 7.11 4.14
N THR A 277 3.36 8.41 3.87
CA THR A 277 2.20 9.22 3.51
C THR A 277 2.04 9.39 1.99
N GLY A 278 2.90 8.76 1.20
CA GLY A 278 2.87 8.77 -0.26
C GLY A 278 4.14 9.33 -0.90
N VAL A 279 3.98 9.81 -2.14
CA VAL A 279 5.09 10.26 -3.00
C VAL A 279 5.25 11.77 -2.94
N TRP A 280 6.48 12.24 -2.79
CA TRP A 280 6.89 13.63 -2.66
C TRP A 280 7.87 14.00 -3.77
N ARG A 281 7.90 15.27 -4.14
CA ARG A 281 8.85 15.87 -5.08
C ARG A 281 9.56 17.04 -4.40
N LEU A 282 10.89 17.04 -4.49
CA LEU A 282 11.78 18.06 -3.93
C LEU A 282 12.61 18.68 -5.06
N ASN A 283 12.68 20.01 -5.08
CA ASN A 283 13.76 20.73 -5.71
C ASN A 283 14.85 21.03 -4.66
N PRO A 284 16.00 20.34 -4.68
CA PRO A 284 17.04 20.55 -3.68
C PRO A 284 17.65 21.95 -3.72
N ALA A 285 17.59 22.65 -4.86
CA ALA A 285 18.17 23.99 -5.00
C ALA A 285 17.28 25.09 -4.39
N THR A 286 15.95 24.93 -4.43
CA THR A 286 14.99 25.96 -3.98
C THR A 286 14.24 25.59 -2.70
N ALA A 287 14.40 24.36 -2.20
CA ALA A 287 13.60 23.78 -1.13
C ALA A 287 12.10 23.63 -1.43
N GLU A 288 11.69 23.78 -2.71
CA GLU A 288 10.30 23.49 -3.12
C GLU A 288 9.98 22.01 -2.88
N LEU A 289 9.10 21.75 -1.92
CA LEU A 289 8.63 20.41 -1.56
C LEU A 289 7.13 20.30 -1.83
N ARG A 290 6.72 19.29 -2.61
CA ARG A 290 5.32 19.05 -2.97
C ARG A 290 4.92 17.60 -2.74
N LEU A 291 3.71 17.38 -2.24
CA LEU A 291 3.07 16.06 -2.16
C LEU A 291 2.43 15.74 -3.52
N LEU A 292 2.79 14.62 -4.13
CA LEU A 292 2.22 14.17 -5.40
C LEU A 292 1.04 13.21 -5.21
N SER A 293 1.10 12.36 -4.18
CA SER A 293 0.03 11.42 -3.80
C SER A 293 -0.05 11.34 -2.29
N HIS A 294 -1.25 11.44 -1.71
CA HIS A 294 -1.51 11.19 -0.30
C HIS A 294 -1.95 9.73 -0.12
N SER A 295 -1.00 8.85 0.17
CA SER A 295 -1.27 7.42 0.37
C SER A 295 -1.58 7.13 1.84
N VAL A 296 -2.83 6.75 2.13
CA VAL A 296 -3.28 6.47 3.50
C VAL A 296 -2.58 5.24 4.10
N SER A 297 -2.32 4.21 3.28
CA SER A 297 -1.64 2.97 3.68
C SER A 297 -0.30 2.74 2.96
N GLY A 298 0.25 3.81 2.39
CA GLY A 298 1.61 3.86 1.83
C GLY A 298 1.73 3.58 0.33
N ALA A 299 2.76 4.18 -0.28
CA ALA A 299 3.21 3.96 -1.65
C ALA A 299 4.65 3.40 -1.64
N PHE A 300 5.00 2.56 -2.62
CA PHE A 300 6.23 1.79 -2.58
C PHE A 300 6.95 1.72 -3.93
N THR A 301 8.27 1.91 -3.87
CA THR A 301 9.22 1.71 -4.97
C THR A 301 8.87 2.44 -6.29
N PRO A 302 8.50 3.74 -6.26
CA PRO A 302 8.18 4.48 -7.47
C PRO A 302 9.34 4.47 -8.48
N PHE A 303 9.02 4.43 -9.77
CA PHE A 303 9.93 4.67 -10.89
C PHE A 303 9.21 5.43 -12.00
N ILE A 304 9.95 6.01 -12.95
CA ILE A 304 9.36 6.61 -14.16
C ILE A 304 9.53 5.64 -15.32
N ASP A 305 8.43 5.30 -15.98
CA ASP A 305 8.42 4.44 -17.16
C ASP A 305 8.78 5.22 -18.45
N SER A 306 8.95 4.49 -19.54
CA SER A 306 9.30 5.02 -20.87
C SER A 306 8.27 6.00 -21.43
N ALA A 307 7.02 5.93 -20.95
CA ALA A 307 5.95 6.84 -21.30
C ALA A 307 5.93 8.11 -20.44
N GLY A 308 6.83 8.26 -19.45
CA GLY A 308 6.88 9.41 -18.56
C GLY A 308 5.85 9.39 -17.42
N ARG A 309 5.28 8.21 -17.10
CA ARG A 309 4.41 8.02 -15.93
C ARG A 309 5.25 7.65 -14.73
N ILE A 310 4.93 8.20 -13.56
CA ILE A 310 5.38 7.62 -12.30
C ILE A 310 4.54 6.37 -12.06
N VAL A 311 5.18 5.21 -11.98
CA VAL A 311 4.54 3.93 -11.65
C VAL A 311 5.01 3.46 -10.28
N PHE A 312 4.09 3.02 -9.44
CA PHE A 312 4.38 2.58 -8.07
C PHE A 312 3.38 1.51 -7.59
N THR A 313 3.71 0.80 -6.51
CA THR A 313 2.74 -0.06 -5.83
C THR A 313 2.11 0.72 -4.68
N ARG A 314 0.78 0.63 -4.50
CA ARG A 314 0.08 1.15 -3.32
C ARG A 314 -0.61 0.02 -2.59
N TRP A 315 -0.76 0.16 -1.27
CA TRP A 315 -1.52 -0.77 -0.46
C TRP A 315 -2.95 -0.26 -0.26
N ASP A 316 -3.93 -0.94 -0.86
CA ASP A 316 -5.34 -0.53 -0.89
C ASP A 316 -6.23 -1.48 -0.10
N HIS A 317 -7.09 -0.89 0.74
CA HIS A 317 -8.05 -1.63 1.58
C HIS A 317 -9.31 -0.87 1.87
N LEU A 318 -9.25 0.47 1.84
CA LEU A 318 -10.22 1.43 2.37
C LEU A 318 -11.33 0.73 3.13
N LYS A 319 -11.11 0.50 4.42
CA LYS A 319 -11.96 -0.31 5.30
C LYS A 319 -12.09 0.34 6.67
N ARG A 320 -13.09 -0.09 7.43
CA ARG A 320 -13.26 0.38 8.81
C ARG A 320 -12.22 -0.24 9.73
N ASP A 321 -11.87 0.51 10.77
CA ASP A 321 -10.85 0.17 11.75
C ASP A 321 -11.20 -1.13 12.50
N GLN A 322 -10.44 -2.18 12.21
CA GLN A 322 -10.55 -3.48 12.86
C GLN A 322 -9.95 -3.51 14.28
N ASN A 323 -9.21 -2.47 14.66
CA ASN A 323 -8.47 -2.38 15.93
C ASN A 323 -9.18 -1.51 16.98
N THR A 324 -10.44 -1.14 16.74
CA THR A 324 -11.23 -0.20 17.57
C THR A 324 -11.27 -0.58 19.05
N SER A 325 -11.60 -1.83 19.36
CA SER A 325 -11.69 -2.34 20.74
C SER A 325 -10.32 -2.69 21.34
N GLY A 326 -9.43 -3.30 20.55
CA GLY A 326 -8.15 -3.83 21.02
C GLY A 326 -7.11 -2.78 21.40
N LEU A 327 -7.19 -1.57 20.83
CA LEU A 327 -6.18 -0.51 21.02
C LEU A 327 -6.71 0.74 21.72
N GLY A 328 -7.96 0.72 22.18
CA GLY A 328 -8.61 1.88 22.82
C GLY A 328 -8.74 3.05 21.84
N ALA A 329 -9.43 2.84 20.72
CA ALA A 329 -9.62 3.85 19.71
C ALA A 329 -10.39 5.07 20.24
N VAL A 330 -9.96 6.26 19.83
CA VAL A 330 -10.66 7.54 20.08
C VAL A 330 -10.66 8.36 18.79
N ASN A 331 -11.74 9.09 18.53
CA ASN A 331 -11.73 10.13 17.49
C ASN A 331 -11.44 11.49 18.12
N TYR A 332 -10.79 12.35 17.35
CA TYR A 332 -10.58 13.77 17.68
C TYR A 332 -11.49 14.63 16.81
N ALA A 333 -11.90 15.79 17.33
CA ALA A 333 -12.79 16.70 16.63
C ALA A 333 -12.19 17.29 15.34
N SER A 334 -10.86 17.33 15.23
CA SER A 334 -10.12 17.77 14.04
C SER A 334 -8.66 17.31 14.11
N GLU A 335 -7.88 17.64 13.08
CA GLU A 335 -6.43 17.43 13.04
C GLU A 335 -5.62 18.45 13.86
N ALA A 336 -6.25 19.43 14.52
CA ALA A 336 -5.55 20.42 15.33
C ALA A 336 -4.84 19.78 16.53
N SER A 337 -3.69 20.33 16.95
CA SER A 337 -2.87 19.79 18.05
C SER A 337 -3.60 19.73 19.40
N GLY A 338 -4.56 20.63 19.62
CA GLY A 338 -5.42 20.69 20.81
C GLY A 338 -6.84 20.19 20.58
N ALA A 339 -7.12 19.46 19.51
CA ALA A 339 -8.47 18.98 19.22
C ALA A 339 -9.02 18.15 20.39
N ALA A 340 -10.29 18.39 20.74
CA ALA A 340 -10.95 17.61 21.79
C ALA A 340 -11.13 16.15 21.36
N LYS A 341 -11.02 15.23 22.32
CA LYS A 341 -11.42 13.83 22.15
C LYS A 341 -12.95 13.78 22.08
N LEU A 342 -13.48 13.04 21.13
CA LEU A 342 -14.90 12.79 21.01
C LEU A 342 -15.31 11.62 21.91
N ALA A 343 -16.56 11.61 22.34
CA ALA A 343 -17.13 10.52 23.14
C ALA A 343 -17.28 9.20 22.36
N SER A 344 -17.17 9.24 21.03
CA SER A 344 -17.33 8.08 20.15
C SER A 344 -16.14 7.96 19.20
N ALA A 345 -15.70 6.72 18.97
CA ALA A 345 -14.78 6.33 17.90
C ALA A 345 -15.52 5.76 16.69
N SER A 346 -16.71 6.28 16.38
CA SER A 346 -17.50 5.84 15.22
C SER A 346 -16.73 6.04 13.91
N GLU A 347 -16.90 5.11 13.00
CA GLU A 347 -16.44 5.16 11.62
C GLU A 347 -17.55 4.60 10.73
N VAL A 348 -18.00 5.39 9.76
CA VAL A 348 -19.25 5.16 9.01
C VAL A 348 -19.01 4.83 7.54
N PHE A 349 -17.76 4.85 7.10
CA PHE A 349 -17.36 4.58 5.73
C PHE A 349 -16.10 3.68 5.72
N PRO A 350 -16.01 2.70 4.80
CA PRO A 350 -17.04 2.27 3.84
C PRO A 350 -18.09 1.40 4.54
N GLU A 351 -18.53 0.27 3.96
CA GLU A 351 -19.33 -0.73 4.67
C GLU A 351 -18.61 -1.29 5.91
N PRO A 352 -19.34 -1.79 6.93
CA PRO A 352 -18.75 -2.51 8.04
C PRO A 352 -17.98 -3.77 7.61
N LEU A 353 -17.04 -4.23 8.45
CA LEU A 353 -16.29 -5.47 8.21
C LEU A 353 -17.20 -6.71 8.26
N GLY A 354 -18.19 -6.70 9.16
CA GLY A 354 -19.21 -7.75 9.26
C GLY A 354 -20.46 -7.41 8.46
N SER A 355 -21.40 -8.35 8.38
CA SER A 355 -22.72 -8.11 7.79
C SER A 355 -23.46 -6.99 8.54
N SER A 356 -24.29 -6.26 7.81
CA SER A 356 -25.11 -5.18 8.35
C SER A 356 -26.43 -5.08 7.58
N THR A 357 -27.23 -4.06 7.89
CA THR A 357 -28.49 -3.79 7.20
C THR A 357 -28.56 -2.33 6.75
N SER A 358 -29.33 -2.11 5.70
CA SER A 358 -29.67 -0.78 5.18
C SER A 358 -31.16 -0.74 4.84
N SER A 359 -31.67 0.43 4.44
CA SER A 359 -33.03 0.57 3.88
C SER A 359 -33.24 -0.29 2.62
N TYR A 360 -32.17 -0.69 1.93
CA TYR A 360 -32.22 -1.55 0.76
C TYR A 360 -32.16 -3.05 1.06
N GLY A 361 -32.02 -3.42 2.34
CA GLY A 361 -31.90 -4.80 2.81
C GLY A 361 -30.54 -5.13 3.42
N PRO A 362 -30.26 -6.43 3.65
CA PRO A 362 -28.99 -6.92 4.18
C PRO A 362 -27.78 -6.56 3.30
N VAL A 363 -26.69 -6.14 3.94
CA VAL A 363 -25.42 -5.71 3.34
C VAL A 363 -24.32 -6.67 3.79
N ASN A 364 -23.56 -7.22 2.85
CA ASN A 364 -22.38 -8.04 3.13
C ASN A 364 -21.25 -7.17 3.69
N GLY A 365 -20.41 -7.78 4.52
CA GLY A 365 -19.20 -7.14 5.02
C GLY A 365 -18.21 -6.79 3.90
N HIS A 366 -17.43 -5.74 4.11
CA HIS A 366 -16.39 -5.29 3.20
C HIS A 366 -15.02 -5.41 3.85
N ASP A 367 -14.16 -6.23 3.25
CA ASP A 367 -12.76 -6.35 3.60
C ASP A 367 -11.99 -6.71 2.32
N PHE A 368 -10.88 -6.01 2.07
CA PHE A 368 -9.94 -6.44 1.04
C PHE A 368 -8.52 -6.03 1.40
N ASN A 369 -7.63 -7.00 1.22
CA ASN A 369 -6.21 -6.88 0.92
C ASN A 369 -5.98 -6.43 -0.53
N LEU A 370 -4.91 -5.74 -0.96
CA LEU A 370 -4.81 -5.09 -2.29
C LEU A 370 -3.48 -4.33 -2.51
N PHE A 371 -2.34 -4.99 -2.74
CA PHE A 371 -1.17 -4.29 -3.32
C PHE A 371 -1.24 -4.20 -4.85
N SER A 372 -1.69 -3.04 -5.36
CA SER A 372 -1.96 -2.84 -6.79
C SER A 372 -0.96 -1.87 -7.44
N PRO A 373 -0.72 -1.98 -8.76
CA PRO A 373 0.05 -0.99 -9.51
C PRO A 373 -0.75 0.29 -9.74
N TRP A 374 -0.13 1.44 -9.50
CA TRP A 374 -0.66 2.79 -9.70
C TRP A 374 0.20 3.59 -10.65
N GLN A 375 -0.39 4.62 -11.24
CA GLN A 375 0.27 5.60 -12.10
C GLN A 375 -0.12 7.04 -11.72
N MET A 376 0.76 8.00 -12.03
CA MET A 376 0.45 9.44 -12.08
C MET A 376 1.47 10.19 -12.95
N ASN A 377 1.20 11.47 -13.23
CA ASN A 377 2.16 12.37 -13.86
C ASN A 377 3.17 12.94 -12.84
N GLU A 378 4.29 13.51 -13.30
CA GLU A 378 5.33 14.07 -12.42
C GLU A 378 4.93 15.34 -11.67
N ASP A 379 3.84 15.98 -12.09
CA ASP A 379 3.20 17.07 -11.35
C ASP A 379 2.15 16.57 -10.32
N GLY A 380 1.94 15.26 -10.24
CA GLY A 380 1.00 14.55 -9.37
C GLY A 380 -0.40 14.37 -9.95
N THR A 381 -0.70 14.95 -11.12
CA THR A 381 -2.03 14.86 -11.74
C THR A 381 -2.28 13.48 -12.35
N GLY A 382 -3.55 13.14 -12.57
CA GLY A 382 -3.92 11.87 -13.21
C GLY A 382 -3.56 10.63 -12.39
N GLU A 383 -3.58 10.72 -11.05
CA GLU A 383 -3.39 9.56 -10.18
C GLU A 383 -4.54 8.54 -10.35
N GLU A 384 -4.21 7.33 -10.77
CA GLU A 384 -5.15 6.21 -10.88
C GLU A 384 -4.39 4.88 -10.78
N THR A 385 -5.11 3.76 -10.65
CA THR A 385 -4.48 2.44 -10.87
C THR A 385 -3.89 2.39 -12.29
N LEU A 386 -2.81 1.63 -12.50
CA LEU A 386 -2.12 1.59 -13.78
C LEU A 386 -3.09 1.22 -14.91
N ASN A 387 -3.31 2.14 -15.86
CA ASN A 387 -4.33 2.03 -16.92
C ASN A 387 -5.76 1.73 -16.41
N HIS A 388 -6.14 2.24 -15.26
CA HIS A 388 -7.45 2.01 -14.65
C HIS A 388 -7.75 0.55 -14.32
N ILE A 389 -6.71 -0.30 -14.17
CA ILE A 389 -6.90 -1.71 -13.84
C ILE A 389 -7.50 -1.88 -12.45
N GLY A 390 -8.54 -2.70 -12.33
CA GLY A 390 -9.27 -2.93 -11.08
C GLY A 390 -9.22 -4.39 -10.63
N ARG A 391 -9.98 -4.69 -9.57
CA ARG A 391 -10.13 -6.05 -9.05
C ARG A 391 -10.77 -6.98 -10.08
N HIS A 392 -11.65 -6.49 -10.95
CA HIS A 392 -12.28 -7.27 -12.00
C HIS A 392 -11.26 -7.87 -12.98
N GLU A 393 -10.20 -7.13 -13.31
CA GLU A 393 -9.13 -7.58 -14.21
C GLU A 393 -8.01 -8.31 -13.46
N LEU A 394 -7.66 -7.87 -12.24
CA LEU A 394 -6.58 -8.46 -11.44
C LEU A 394 -6.98 -9.80 -10.78
N MET A 395 -8.25 -9.94 -10.43
CA MET A 395 -8.74 -11.00 -9.57
C MET A 395 -9.93 -11.73 -10.20
N PRO A 396 -9.73 -12.68 -11.13
CA PRO A 396 -10.78 -13.52 -11.69
C PRO A 396 -11.34 -14.54 -10.68
N THR A 397 -11.42 -14.19 -9.39
CA THR A 397 -11.80 -15.02 -8.25
C THR A 397 -12.80 -14.30 -7.34
N LEU A 398 -13.42 -15.05 -6.42
CA LEU A 398 -14.51 -14.60 -5.56
C LEU A 398 -14.21 -13.32 -4.76
N PHE A 399 -15.04 -12.29 -4.96
CA PHE A 399 -15.32 -11.25 -3.98
C PHE A 399 -16.82 -10.92 -3.97
N THR A 400 -17.35 -10.57 -2.80
CA THR A 400 -18.79 -10.57 -2.55
C THR A 400 -19.52 -9.34 -3.08
N ARG A 401 -20.79 -9.52 -3.45
CA ARG A 401 -21.71 -8.41 -3.72
C ARG A 401 -22.02 -7.62 -2.45
N SER A 402 -22.36 -6.33 -2.59
CA SER A 402 -22.68 -5.46 -1.45
C SER A 402 -24.02 -5.79 -0.80
N PHE A 403 -25.10 -5.96 -1.56
CA PHE A 403 -26.42 -6.31 -1.03
C PHE A 403 -26.70 -7.80 -1.26
N SER A 404 -26.76 -8.59 -0.19
CA SER A 404 -26.83 -10.06 -0.29
C SER A 404 -28.19 -10.58 -0.73
N SER A 405 -29.24 -9.78 -0.55
CA SER A 405 -30.62 -10.09 -0.95
C SER A 405 -30.97 -9.65 -2.38
N ASP A 406 -30.12 -8.86 -3.04
CA ASP A 406 -30.36 -8.44 -4.42
C ASP A 406 -29.86 -9.52 -5.40
N SER A 407 -30.80 -10.19 -6.06
CA SER A 407 -30.54 -11.22 -7.05
C SER A 407 -29.95 -10.69 -8.36
N ALA A 408 -30.03 -9.37 -8.61
CA ALA A 408 -29.38 -8.75 -9.76
C ALA A 408 -27.87 -8.58 -9.56
N LEU A 409 -27.42 -8.48 -8.31
CA LEU A 409 -26.00 -8.48 -7.96
C LEU A 409 -25.48 -9.91 -7.88
N ARG A 410 -24.22 -10.09 -8.24
CA ARG A 410 -23.53 -11.38 -8.12
C ARG A 410 -22.20 -11.21 -7.43
N ASP A 411 -21.82 -12.21 -6.66
CA ASP A 411 -20.44 -12.34 -6.25
C ASP A 411 -19.58 -12.51 -7.52
N TYR A 412 -18.38 -11.92 -7.51
CA TYR A 412 -17.56 -11.88 -8.70
C TYR A 412 -16.93 -13.24 -8.97
N TYR A 413 -17.09 -13.70 -10.20
CA TYR A 413 -16.20 -14.64 -10.87
C TYR A 413 -15.93 -14.04 -12.25
N SER A 414 -14.80 -14.38 -12.88
CA SER A 414 -14.46 -13.81 -14.19
C SER A 414 -15.62 -13.95 -15.18
N ASP A 415 -16.12 -12.81 -15.65
CA ASP A 415 -17.17 -12.73 -16.67
C ASP A 415 -16.65 -12.96 -18.10
N GLY A 416 -15.36 -13.26 -18.24
CA GLY A 416 -14.71 -13.48 -19.52
C GLY A 416 -14.35 -12.19 -20.27
N TYR A 417 -14.68 -11.00 -19.74
CA TYR A 417 -14.33 -9.72 -20.35
C TYR A 417 -12.83 -9.39 -20.28
N ALA A 418 -12.17 -9.73 -19.15
CA ALA A 418 -10.75 -9.49 -18.98
C ALA A 418 -9.90 -10.56 -19.70
N ALA A 419 -8.87 -10.10 -20.42
CA ALA A 419 -7.85 -10.94 -21.06
C ALA A 419 -6.98 -11.65 -20.03
N ASN A 420 -6.71 -11.00 -18.89
CA ASN A 420 -5.97 -11.61 -17.80
C ASN A 420 -6.68 -12.86 -17.26
N LYS A 421 -5.93 -13.97 -17.17
CA LYS A 421 -6.38 -15.24 -16.57
C LYS A 421 -5.63 -15.59 -15.30
N LYS A 422 -4.60 -14.82 -14.93
CA LYS A 422 -3.81 -15.04 -13.73
C LYS A 422 -4.41 -14.26 -12.57
N THR A 423 -4.75 -14.97 -11.49
CA THR A 423 -5.18 -14.33 -10.25
C THR A 423 -4.01 -13.64 -9.56
N ILE A 424 -4.15 -12.34 -9.35
CA ILE A 424 -3.43 -11.59 -8.34
C ILE A 424 -4.27 -11.65 -7.06
N ARG A 425 -3.67 -12.07 -5.95
CA ARG A 425 -4.42 -12.38 -4.71
C ARG A 425 -4.73 -11.10 -3.94
N HIS A 426 -5.80 -11.11 -3.14
CA HIS A 426 -6.10 -9.98 -2.25
C HIS A 426 -5.14 -9.95 -1.06
N ASP A 427 -4.71 -11.07 -0.50
CA ASP A 427 -3.77 -11.13 0.64
C ASP A 427 -2.30 -10.86 0.23
N GLY A 428 -2.11 -9.87 -0.65
CA GLY A 428 -0.84 -9.50 -1.25
C GLY A 428 -1.01 -8.70 -2.54
N GLY A 429 -0.15 -8.95 -3.53
CA GLY A 429 -0.21 -8.26 -4.81
C GLY A 429 1.13 -8.23 -5.52
N VAL A 430 1.39 -7.14 -6.28
CA VAL A 430 2.60 -7.00 -7.11
C VAL A 430 3.50 -5.90 -6.58
N TYR A 431 4.77 -6.24 -6.32
CA TYR A 431 5.76 -5.36 -5.72
C TYR A 431 6.96 -5.14 -6.66
N GLN A 432 7.72 -4.07 -6.39
CA GLN A 432 9.04 -3.83 -6.98
C GLN A 432 9.01 -3.85 -8.51
N ILE A 433 8.00 -3.16 -9.05
CA ILE A 433 7.71 -3.13 -10.48
C ILE A 433 8.84 -2.41 -11.22
N ARG A 434 9.22 -2.96 -12.38
CA ARG A 434 10.16 -2.36 -13.34
C ARG A 434 9.66 -2.59 -14.75
N GLU A 435 9.84 -1.61 -15.63
CA GLU A 435 9.56 -1.76 -17.06
C GLU A 435 10.76 -2.40 -17.78
N ASP A 436 10.49 -3.25 -18.76
CA ASP A 436 11.47 -3.67 -19.75
C ASP A 436 11.66 -2.57 -20.80
N LEU A 437 12.84 -1.95 -20.81
CA LEU A 437 13.17 -0.85 -21.72
C LEU A 437 13.20 -1.27 -23.20
N ARG A 438 13.35 -2.57 -23.50
CA ARG A 438 13.32 -3.09 -24.87
C ARG A 438 11.90 -3.28 -25.38
N THR A 439 10.94 -3.39 -24.46
CA THR A 439 9.54 -3.61 -24.77
C THR A 439 8.66 -2.64 -23.95
N PRO A 440 8.69 -1.33 -24.24
CA PRO A 440 7.87 -0.32 -23.57
C PRO A 440 6.42 -0.78 -23.31
N GLY A 441 5.95 -0.61 -22.08
CA GLY A 441 4.66 -1.10 -21.62
C GLY A 441 4.62 -2.57 -21.18
N THR A 442 5.75 -3.27 -21.17
CA THR A 442 5.91 -4.57 -20.52
C THR A 442 6.62 -4.40 -19.19
N PHE A 443 6.02 -4.92 -18.12
CA PHE A 443 6.51 -4.77 -16.76
C PHE A 443 6.84 -6.13 -16.15
N TYR A 444 7.78 -6.11 -15.22
CA TYR A 444 8.14 -7.22 -14.34
C TYR A 444 7.98 -6.79 -12.89
N GLY A 445 7.57 -7.70 -12.02
CA GLY A 445 7.45 -7.47 -10.59
C GLY A 445 7.42 -8.77 -9.81
N ILE A 446 7.41 -8.67 -8.49
CA ILE A 446 7.25 -9.81 -7.59
C ILE A 446 5.78 -9.96 -7.24
N TYR A 447 5.19 -11.13 -7.52
CA TYR A 447 3.84 -11.46 -7.08
C TYR A 447 3.93 -12.34 -5.83
N GLY A 448 3.54 -11.78 -4.68
CA GLY A 448 3.68 -12.45 -3.38
C GLY A 448 2.62 -12.03 -2.36
N ARG A 449 2.67 -12.64 -1.19
CA ARG A 449 1.85 -12.29 -0.03
C ARG A 449 2.34 -10.99 0.61
N GLU A 450 1.44 -10.34 1.33
CA GLU A 450 1.74 -9.13 2.12
C GLU A 450 2.82 -9.36 3.19
N PHE A 451 2.73 -10.45 3.94
CA PHE A 451 3.61 -10.72 5.08
C PHE A 451 4.25 -12.09 4.99
N ASN A 452 5.32 -12.23 5.75
CA ASN A 452 6.12 -13.41 5.92
C ASN A 452 6.69 -13.93 4.61
N GLU A 453 7.08 -13.04 3.69
CA GLU A 453 7.72 -13.37 2.40
C GLU A 453 8.99 -12.54 2.15
N LEU A 454 9.36 -11.60 3.03
CA LEU A 454 10.48 -10.66 2.84
C LEU A 454 10.37 -9.86 1.53
N GLY A 455 9.13 -9.66 1.06
CA GLY A 455 8.85 -9.11 -0.26
C GLY A 455 9.48 -9.92 -1.41
N ALA A 456 9.63 -11.24 -1.22
CA ALA A 456 10.26 -12.15 -2.17
C ALA A 456 9.35 -13.34 -2.51
N SER A 457 9.19 -13.58 -3.81
CA SER A 457 8.33 -14.64 -4.32
C SER A 457 8.65 -14.91 -5.80
N GLN A 458 7.68 -15.32 -6.60
CA GLN A 458 7.84 -15.47 -8.05
C GLN A 458 7.91 -14.12 -8.77
N ILE A 459 8.61 -14.11 -9.90
CA ILE A 459 8.57 -13.01 -10.87
C ILE A 459 7.34 -13.20 -11.75
N VAL A 460 6.57 -12.13 -11.92
CA VAL A 460 5.49 -12.04 -12.91
C VAL A 460 5.82 -10.99 -13.96
N ARG A 461 5.34 -11.22 -15.18
CA ARG A 461 5.34 -10.24 -16.27
C ARG A 461 3.91 -9.81 -16.56
N PHE A 462 3.71 -8.52 -16.84
CA PHE A 462 2.42 -8.02 -17.28
C PHE A 462 2.50 -6.90 -18.31
N THR A 463 1.45 -6.76 -19.11
CA THR A 463 1.29 -5.65 -20.05
C THR A 463 0.58 -4.49 -19.38
N GLY A 464 0.98 -3.26 -19.69
CA GLY A 464 0.43 -2.04 -19.11
C GLY A 464 0.88 -0.76 -19.82
N GLY A 465 1.13 -0.84 -21.13
CA GLY A 465 1.55 0.31 -21.93
C GLY A 465 0.56 1.47 -21.84
N ALA A 466 1.04 2.70 -21.98
CA ALA A 466 0.18 3.88 -21.87
C ALA A 466 -0.98 3.84 -22.89
N GLY A 467 -2.20 4.05 -22.41
CA GLY A 467 -3.42 4.03 -23.24
C GLY A 467 -3.97 2.63 -23.53
N MET A 468 -3.32 1.56 -23.05
CA MET A 468 -3.89 0.21 -23.09
C MET A 468 -5.15 0.14 -22.23
N ASN A 469 -6.19 -0.53 -22.73
CA ASN A 469 -7.41 -0.76 -21.97
C ASN A 469 -7.17 -1.80 -20.86
N ALA A 470 -7.74 -1.60 -19.67
CA ALA A 470 -7.57 -2.51 -18.53
C ALA A 470 -8.01 -3.95 -18.87
N GLU A 471 -9.11 -4.14 -19.62
CA GLU A 471 -9.58 -5.47 -20.04
C GLU A 471 -8.55 -6.21 -20.91
N GLN A 472 -7.59 -5.51 -21.53
CA GLN A 472 -6.57 -6.09 -22.40
C GLN A 472 -5.24 -6.37 -21.69
N MET A 473 -5.08 -5.91 -20.44
CA MET A 473 -3.90 -6.21 -19.66
C MET A 473 -3.84 -7.70 -19.32
N VAL A 474 -2.64 -8.28 -19.35
CA VAL A 474 -2.41 -9.71 -19.09
C VAL A 474 -1.27 -9.88 -18.11
N PHE A 475 -1.47 -10.71 -17.08
CA PHE A 475 -0.41 -11.15 -16.18
C PHE A 475 -0.02 -12.59 -16.49
N THR A 476 1.28 -12.87 -16.51
CA THR A 476 1.85 -14.19 -16.77
C THR A 476 3.00 -14.47 -15.81
N ASP A 477 3.22 -15.76 -15.53
CA ASP A 477 4.40 -16.17 -14.77
C ASP A 477 5.66 -15.93 -15.59
N ALA A 478 6.64 -15.28 -14.97
CA ALA A 478 7.96 -15.06 -15.54
C ALA A 478 9.05 -15.83 -14.78
N SER A 479 8.69 -16.62 -13.77
CA SER A 479 9.52 -17.64 -13.13
C SER A 479 8.63 -18.80 -12.68
N ASP A 480 9.21 -19.87 -12.14
CA ASP A 480 8.46 -21.01 -11.60
C ASP A 480 7.50 -20.60 -10.46
N PRO A 481 6.17 -20.75 -10.62
CA PRO A 481 5.18 -20.36 -9.63
C PRO A 481 5.14 -21.28 -8.40
N THR A 482 5.70 -22.49 -8.50
CA THR A 482 5.78 -23.43 -7.37
C THR A 482 6.88 -23.06 -6.38
N LEU A 483 7.79 -22.15 -6.79
CA LEU A 483 8.95 -21.72 -6.04
C LEU A 483 9.88 -22.88 -5.69
N ALA A 484 9.85 -24.00 -6.43
CA ALA A 484 10.59 -25.22 -6.11
C ALA A 484 12.10 -25.00 -6.05
N THR A 485 12.60 -24.01 -6.79
CA THR A 485 14.01 -23.64 -6.80
C THR A 485 14.34 -22.46 -5.88
N GLY A 486 13.36 -21.75 -5.33
CA GLY A 486 13.57 -20.57 -4.47
C GLY A 486 12.75 -19.36 -4.87
N ARG A 487 13.16 -18.19 -4.38
CA ARG A 487 12.39 -16.94 -4.44
C ARG A 487 13.23 -15.79 -4.97
N TYR A 488 12.56 -14.85 -5.62
CA TYR A 488 13.16 -13.68 -6.26
C TYR A 488 12.68 -12.38 -5.59
N ARG A 489 13.52 -11.36 -5.68
CA ARG A 489 13.26 -9.99 -5.24
C ARG A 489 13.92 -9.01 -6.23
N SER A 490 13.28 -7.86 -6.44
CA SER A 490 13.80 -6.74 -7.25
C SER A 490 14.23 -7.15 -8.67
N PRO A 491 13.32 -7.75 -9.47
CA PRO A 491 13.64 -8.15 -10.83
C PRO A 491 13.95 -6.89 -11.65
N THR A 492 15.11 -6.88 -12.27
CA THR A 492 15.63 -5.71 -12.99
C THR A 492 16.00 -6.14 -14.41
N PRO A 493 15.11 -5.89 -15.38
CA PRO A 493 15.45 -5.98 -16.80
C PRO A 493 16.64 -5.06 -17.11
N LEU A 494 17.61 -5.56 -17.85
CA LEU A 494 18.79 -4.81 -18.29
C LEU A 494 18.60 -4.29 -19.72
N ALA A 495 19.37 -3.25 -20.10
CA ALA A 495 19.29 -2.63 -21.42
C ALA A 495 19.61 -3.59 -22.58
N ASP A 496 20.41 -4.63 -22.34
CA ASP A 496 20.71 -5.69 -23.31
C ASP A 496 19.65 -6.81 -23.34
N GLY A 497 18.62 -6.74 -22.49
CA GLY A 497 17.54 -7.71 -22.34
C GLY A 497 17.85 -8.93 -21.50
N GLN A 498 19.01 -8.96 -20.83
CA GLN A 498 19.20 -9.85 -19.70
C GLN A 498 18.38 -9.38 -18.48
N MET A 499 18.38 -10.17 -17.41
CA MET A 499 17.71 -9.80 -16.15
C MET A 499 18.60 -10.15 -14.97
N VAL A 500 18.68 -9.23 -14.00
CA VAL A 500 19.23 -9.51 -12.68
C VAL A 500 18.14 -9.46 -11.61
N ALA A 501 18.30 -10.26 -10.56
CA ALA A 501 17.44 -10.20 -9.39
C ALA A 501 18.19 -10.64 -8.14
N SER A 502 17.72 -10.21 -6.98
CA SER A 502 18.09 -10.83 -5.72
C SER A 502 17.36 -12.17 -5.58
N TYR A 503 18.09 -13.24 -5.31
CA TYR A 503 17.53 -14.58 -5.24
C TYR A 503 17.95 -15.30 -3.96
N ALA A 504 16.99 -16.00 -3.35
CA ALA A 504 17.23 -16.90 -2.23
C ALA A 504 16.78 -18.34 -2.59
N PRO A 505 17.62 -19.37 -2.36
CA PRO A 505 17.26 -20.76 -2.67
C PRO A 505 16.23 -21.37 -1.72
N SER A 506 15.82 -20.64 -0.69
CA SER A 506 14.85 -21.11 0.29
C SER A 506 13.43 -21.07 -0.31
N VAL A 507 12.77 -22.22 -0.31
CA VAL A 507 11.37 -22.38 -0.79
C VAL A 507 10.36 -22.04 0.30
N THR A 508 10.71 -22.26 1.58
CA THR A 508 9.89 -21.96 2.76
C THR A 508 10.29 -20.64 3.40
N VAL A 509 9.31 -19.92 3.93
CA VAL A 509 9.58 -18.60 4.53
C VAL A 509 9.53 -18.58 6.06
N GLY A 510 9.15 -19.67 6.73
CA GLY A 510 9.04 -19.72 8.20
C GLY A 510 10.36 -19.55 8.98
N ALA A 511 11.51 -19.50 8.29
CA ALA A 511 12.81 -19.27 8.89
C ALA A 511 13.62 -18.26 8.07
N PHE A 512 13.26 -16.96 8.13
CA PHE A 512 13.98 -15.88 7.42
C PHE A 512 15.49 -15.89 7.68
N GLN A 513 15.91 -16.37 8.85
CA GLN A 513 17.33 -16.54 9.17
C GLN A 513 18.07 -17.50 8.23
N ASN A 514 17.36 -18.32 7.47
CA ASN A 514 17.89 -19.24 6.46
C ASN A 514 17.86 -18.66 5.05
N ALA A 515 17.15 -17.54 4.82
CA ALA A 515 17.17 -16.86 3.54
C ALA A 515 18.58 -16.30 3.28
N ARG A 516 19.06 -16.48 2.05
CA ARG A 516 20.38 -16.01 1.60
C ARG A 516 20.21 -15.34 0.25
N PHE A 517 19.85 -14.06 0.28
CA PHE A 517 19.73 -13.27 -0.95
C PHE A 517 21.10 -12.98 -1.54
N THR A 518 21.29 -13.39 -2.78
CA THR A 518 22.46 -13.05 -3.62
C THR A 518 21.96 -12.42 -4.90
N VAL A 519 22.65 -11.42 -5.43
CA VAL A 519 22.30 -10.89 -6.76
C VAL A 519 22.80 -11.87 -7.81
N ARG A 520 21.89 -12.25 -8.71
CA ARG A 520 22.15 -13.22 -9.78
C ARG A 520 21.78 -12.65 -11.13
N LEU A 521 22.60 -12.97 -12.13
CA LEU A 521 22.20 -12.91 -13.53
C LEU A 521 21.29 -14.11 -13.79
N LEU A 522 20.06 -13.87 -14.22
CA LEU A 522 19.06 -14.93 -14.42
C LEU A 522 19.26 -15.63 -15.76
N GLY A 523 19.00 -16.93 -15.79
CA GLY A 523 18.85 -17.69 -17.04
C GLY A 523 17.44 -17.52 -17.58
N TYR A 524 17.29 -17.44 -18.91
CA TYR A 524 15.99 -17.33 -19.57
C TYR A 524 15.73 -18.55 -20.45
N ASN A 525 14.61 -19.23 -20.20
CA ASN A 525 14.14 -20.32 -21.06
C ASN A 525 13.16 -19.76 -22.09
N ALA A 526 13.56 -19.72 -23.36
CA ALA A 526 12.73 -19.17 -24.44
C ALA A 526 11.44 -19.96 -24.71
N THR A 527 11.45 -21.28 -24.43
CA THR A 527 10.29 -22.16 -24.64
C THR A 527 9.21 -21.90 -23.59
N THR A 528 9.58 -21.90 -22.31
CA THR A 528 8.62 -21.63 -21.22
C THR A 528 8.40 -20.13 -20.99
N ARG A 529 9.26 -19.28 -21.55
CA ARG A 529 9.34 -17.82 -21.34
C ARG A 529 9.53 -17.44 -19.87
N GLN A 530 10.20 -18.29 -19.11
CA GLN A 530 10.45 -18.11 -17.67
C GLN A 530 11.94 -17.92 -17.39
N TYR A 531 12.21 -17.17 -16.33
CA TYR A 531 13.51 -16.98 -15.73
C TYR A 531 13.76 -18.00 -14.62
N SER A 532 15.00 -18.43 -14.52
CA SER A 532 15.52 -19.25 -13.42
C SER A 532 16.78 -18.61 -12.83
N ALA A 533 17.09 -18.93 -11.57
CA ALA A 533 18.33 -18.49 -10.95
C ALA A 533 19.54 -18.94 -11.78
N GLY A 534 20.37 -17.99 -12.21
CA GLY A 534 21.64 -18.25 -12.87
C GLY A 534 22.83 -17.97 -11.95
N THR A 535 23.89 -17.40 -12.50
CA THR A 535 25.17 -17.19 -11.81
C THR A 535 25.09 -16.07 -10.77
N SER A 536 25.66 -16.29 -9.58
CA SER A 536 25.86 -15.23 -8.59
C SER A 536 26.91 -14.23 -9.07
N LEU A 537 26.61 -12.93 -8.97
CA LEU A 537 27.52 -11.88 -9.44
C LEU A 537 28.74 -11.67 -8.52
N THR A 538 28.62 -12.08 -7.25
CA THR A 538 29.57 -11.77 -6.18
C THR A 538 30.17 -13.01 -5.52
N GLY A 539 29.47 -14.15 -5.55
CA GLY A 539 29.79 -15.31 -4.71
C GLY A 539 29.40 -15.16 -3.23
N GLY A 540 28.77 -14.03 -2.86
CA GLY A 540 28.38 -13.68 -1.50
C GLY A 540 29.40 -12.75 -0.81
N ILE A 541 28.90 -11.73 -0.11
CA ILE A 541 29.70 -10.77 0.66
C ILE A 541 29.49 -11.02 2.14
N SER A 542 30.57 -11.20 2.92
CA SER A 542 30.47 -11.46 4.36
C SER A 542 30.94 -10.29 5.22
N LYS A 543 30.38 -10.19 6.43
CA LYS A 543 30.79 -9.21 7.43
C LYS A 543 30.63 -9.76 8.84
N THR A 544 31.44 -9.28 9.76
CA THR A 544 31.32 -9.54 11.20
C THR A 544 31.00 -8.25 11.92
N VAL A 545 29.82 -8.20 12.54
CA VAL A 545 29.31 -7.02 13.25
C VAL A 545 28.67 -7.41 14.58
N SER A 546 28.61 -6.45 15.51
CA SER A 546 27.78 -6.55 16.71
C SER A 546 27.09 -5.22 16.98
N TRP A 547 25.97 -5.21 17.68
CA TRP A 547 25.23 -3.98 17.97
C TRP A 547 24.41 -4.12 19.25
N TRP A 548 24.00 -2.99 19.82
CA TRP A 548 23.02 -2.97 20.89
C TRP A 548 21.61 -2.90 20.29
N ASP A 549 20.76 -3.84 20.70
CA ASP A 549 19.33 -3.87 20.43
C ASP A 549 18.56 -3.76 21.74
N PRO A 550 18.16 -2.52 22.06
CA PRO A 550 19.04 -1.60 22.78
C PRO A 550 19.55 -2.22 24.10
N ASP A 551 18.76 -3.13 24.68
CA ASP A 551 18.95 -3.76 25.97
C ASP A 551 19.87 -4.99 25.91
N THR A 552 20.04 -5.57 24.73
CA THR A 552 20.85 -6.78 24.52
C THR A 552 21.91 -6.55 23.45
N LYS A 553 23.11 -7.12 23.64
CA LYS A 553 24.13 -7.14 22.59
C LYS A 553 23.80 -8.27 21.62
N LYS A 554 23.64 -7.93 20.34
CA LYS A 554 23.51 -8.89 19.25
C LYS A 554 24.81 -8.94 18.45
N SER A 555 25.07 -10.07 17.82
CA SER A 555 26.21 -10.25 16.91
C SER A 555 25.81 -11.05 15.68
N TYR A 556 26.44 -10.74 14.56
CA TYR A 556 26.28 -11.44 13.31
C TYR A 556 27.65 -11.62 12.64
N SER A 557 27.92 -12.83 12.16
CA SER A 557 29.11 -13.14 11.36
C SER A 557 28.69 -14.07 10.24
N GLY A 558 28.77 -13.61 8.99
CA GLY A 558 28.34 -14.40 7.84
C GLY A 558 27.99 -13.58 6.60
N PRO A 559 27.37 -14.22 5.59
CA PRO A 559 27.00 -13.59 4.34
C PRO A 559 25.83 -12.61 4.49
N LEU A 560 26.06 -11.36 4.10
CA LEU A 560 25.04 -10.33 3.97
C LEU A 560 24.05 -10.70 2.85
N TRP A 561 22.83 -10.19 2.97
CA TRP A 561 21.87 -10.19 1.86
C TRP A 561 22.26 -9.14 0.84
N GLU A 562 22.21 -9.49 -0.44
CA GLU A 562 22.43 -8.58 -1.56
C GLU A 562 21.09 -8.24 -2.22
N LEU A 563 20.75 -6.96 -2.25
CA LEU A 563 19.41 -6.45 -2.49
C LEU A 563 19.40 -5.30 -3.49
N ASP A 564 18.22 -5.04 -4.06
CA ASP A 564 17.89 -3.88 -4.87
C ASP A 564 18.91 -3.60 -6.02
N PRO A 565 19.26 -4.61 -6.86
CA PRO A 565 20.20 -4.39 -7.96
C PRO A 565 19.61 -3.43 -9.00
N VAL A 566 20.44 -2.54 -9.54
CA VAL A 566 20.10 -1.62 -10.63
C VAL A 566 21.26 -1.50 -11.60
N GLU A 567 20.94 -1.37 -12.89
CA GLU A 567 21.95 -1.19 -13.94
C GLU A 567 22.49 0.23 -13.97
N VAL A 568 23.82 0.37 -14.04
CA VAL A 568 24.50 1.65 -14.22
C VAL A 568 24.76 1.87 -15.70
N VAL A 569 23.79 2.46 -16.38
CA VAL A 569 23.84 2.77 -17.81
C VAL A 569 23.13 4.09 -18.10
N ALA A 570 23.58 4.78 -19.14
CA ALA A 570 22.85 5.93 -19.67
C ALA A 570 21.53 5.45 -20.30
N ARG A 571 20.42 6.14 -20.03
CA ARG A 571 19.10 5.79 -20.52
C ARG A 571 18.43 7.01 -21.13
N THR A 572 17.60 6.77 -22.14
CA THR A 572 16.76 7.82 -22.71
C THR A 572 15.85 8.39 -21.63
N ARG A 573 15.93 9.70 -21.43
CA ARG A 573 15.03 10.42 -20.54
C ARG A 573 13.65 10.51 -21.21
N PRO A 574 12.57 10.05 -20.57
CA PRO A 574 11.23 10.15 -21.14
C PRO A 574 10.76 11.61 -21.15
N THR A 575 9.73 11.88 -21.94
CA THR A 575 9.09 13.20 -21.95
C THR A 575 8.23 13.35 -20.70
N MET A 576 8.39 14.46 -19.97
CA MET A 576 7.57 14.76 -18.81
C MET A 576 6.10 14.79 -19.20
N ARG A 577 5.27 14.04 -18.48
CA ARG A 577 3.81 14.15 -18.60
C ARG A 577 3.26 15.17 -17.62
N THR A 578 2.21 15.85 -18.05
CA THR A 578 1.41 16.77 -17.25
C THR A 578 -0.06 16.44 -17.46
N GLU A 579 -0.94 17.13 -16.74
CA GLU A 579 -2.38 16.98 -16.86
C GLU A 579 -2.85 16.99 -18.32
N SER A 580 -3.70 16.03 -18.69
CA SER A 580 -4.33 16.00 -20.00
C SER A 580 -5.22 17.23 -20.20
N ALA A 581 -5.25 17.76 -21.43
CA ALA A 581 -6.17 18.83 -21.77
C ALA A 581 -7.63 18.38 -21.57
N LEU A 582 -8.50 19.31 -21.15
CA LEU A 582 -9.93 19.04 -21.04
C LEU A 582 -10.50 18.49 -22.35
N SER A 583 -11.41 17.52 -22.21
CA SER A 583 -12.15 16.96 -23.34
C SER A 583 -13.21 17.92 -23.88
N ALA A 584 -13.67 17.65 -25.10
CA ALA A 584 -14.58 18.53 -25.83
C ALA A 584 -15.89 18.89 -25.07
N PRO A 585 -16.58 17.96 -24.36
CA PRO A 585 -17.82 18.30 -23.65
C PRO A 585 -17.62 19.37 -22.57
N GLU A 586 -16.58 19.23 -21.76
CA GLU A 586 -16.29 20.16 -20.67
C GLU A 586 -15.76 21.50 -21.21
N LYS A 587 -14.91 21.49 -22.24
CA LYS A 587 -14.48 22.71 -22.95
C LYS A 587 -15.65 23.49 -23.53
N ALA A 588 -16.63 22.80 -24.12
CA ALA A 588 -17.81 23.44 -24.68
C ALA A 588 -18.64 24.13 -23.59
N ILE A 589 -18.82 23.50 -22.42
CA ILE A 589 -19.50 24.14 -21.28
C ILE A 589 -18.76 25.39 -20.83
N LEU A 590 -17.43 25.33 -20.66
CA LEU A 590 -16.65 26.51 -20.28
C LEU A 590 -16.81 27.64 -21.30
N ALA A 591 -16.75 27.34 -22.59
CA ALA A 591 -16.92 28.33 -23.65
C ALA A 591 -18.35 28.94 -23.66
N GLU A 592 -19.39 28.11 -23.56
CA GLU A 592 -20.79 28.55 -23.52
C GLU A 592 -21.10 29.46 -22.32
N GLU A 593 -20.48 29.18 -21.17
CA GLU A 593 -20.65 29.96 -19.95
C GLU A 593 -19.65 31.13 -19.82
N GLY A 594 -18.82 31.38 -20.84
CA GLY A 594 -17.84 32.47 -20.86
C GLY A 594 -16.72 32.32 -19.83
N ILE A 595 -16.39 31.08 -19.45
CA ILE A 595 -15.42 30.75 -18.41
C ILE A 595 -14.03 30.53 -19.00
N SER A 596 -13.05 31.29 -18.53
CA SER A 596 -11.63 31.02 -18.82
C SER A 596 -11.15 29.81 -18.02
N GLU A 597 -10.74 28.74 -18.72
CA GLU A 597 -10.12 27.56 -18.10
C GLU A 597 -8.89 27.95 -17.27
N THR A 598 -8.04 28.84 -17.80
CA THR A 598 -6.85 29.33 -17.10
C THR A 598 -7.20 30.05 -15.80
N ALA A 599 -8.22 30.91 -15.81
CA ALA A 599 -8.65 31.63 -14.61
C ALA A 599 -9.25 30.67 -13.56
N LEU A 600 -10.05 29.70 -13.99
CA LEU A 600 -10.61 28.66 -13.11
C LEU A 600 -9.50 27.86 -12.43
N ARG A 601 -8.51 27.39 -13.21
CA ARG A 601 -7.36 26.63 -12.69
C ARG A 601 -6.50 27.47 -11.74
N ALA A 602 -6.27 28.75 -12.04
CA ALA A 602 -5.53 29.66 -11.17
C ALA A 602 -6.25 29.91 -9.84
N TRP A 603 -7.56 30.10 -9.89
CA TRP A 603 -8.40 30.24 -8.70
C TRP A 603 -8.36 28.97 -7.83
N MET A 604 -8.49 27.79 -8.45
CA MET A 604 -8.39 26.51 -7.75
C MET A 604 -7.01 26.33 -7.08
N LYS A 605 -5.91 26.67 -7.77
CA LYS A 605 -4.55 26.64 -7.18
C LYS A 605 -4.45 27.52 -5.94
N THR A 606 -4.96 28.76 -6.04
CA THR A 606 -4.95 29.73 -4.93
C THR A 606 -5.76 29.26 -3.73
N ASN A 607 -6.84 28.51 -3.97
CA ASN A 607 -7.72 27.97 -2.92
C ASN A 607 -7.35 26.54 -2.48
N ASN A 608 -6.25 25.96 -2.99
CA ASN A 608 -5.86 24.56 -2.77
C ASN A 608 -7.00 23.56 -3.08
N LEU A 609 -7.66 23.76 -4.22
CA LEU A 609 -8.75 22.94 -4.72
C LEU A 609 -8.37 22.26 -6.04
N ALA A 610 -9.11 21.21 -6.35
CA ALA A 610 -9.21 20.61 -7.68
C ALA A 610 -10.69 20.46 -8.05
N LEU A 611 -10.97 20.05 -9.28
CA LEU A 611 -12.32 19.82 -9.78
C LEU A 611 -12.46 18.37 -10.26
N ILE A 612 -13.46 17.67 -9.75
CA ILE A 612 -13.90 16.37 -10.27
C ILE A 612 -15.22 16.53 -11.02
N VAL A 613 -15.32 15.92 -12.19
CA VAL A 613 -16.52 15.88 -13.03
C VAL A 613 -16.83 14.43 -13.39
N THR A 614 -18.08 14.01 -13.24
CA THR A 614 -18.58 12.73 -13.77
C THR A 614 -19.67 13.03 -14.77
N ARG A 615 -19.60 12.47 -15.99
CA ARG A 615 -20.58 12.74 -17.03
C ARG A 615 -21.91 12.05 -16.78
N ASN A 616 -21.89 10.80 -16.32
CA ASN A 616 -23.11 10.08 -15.95
C ASN A 616 -22.87 9.05 -14.85
N GLN A 617 -23.38 9.33 -13.65
CA GLN A 617 -23.34 8.49 -12.47
C GLN A 617 -24.16 7.19 -12.60
N THR A 618 -25.12 7.14 -13.53
CA THR A 618 -25.89 5.91 -13.78
C THR A 618 -25.13 4.90 -14.65
N SER A 619 -24.11 5.32 -15.40
CA SER A 619 -23.29 4.42 -16.22
C SER A 619 -22.21 3.75 -15.39
N ARG A 620 -22.02 2.43 -15.56
CA ARG A 620 -20.99 1.62 -14.91
C ARG A 620 -20.44 0.59 -15.88
N ASP A 621 -19.19 0.19 -15.71
CA ASP A 621 -18.63 -0.92 -16.49
C ASP A 621 -19.50 -2.19 -16.41
N ARG A 622 -19.62 -2.92 -17.53
CA ARG A 622 -20.41 -4.15 -17.62
C ARG A 622 -19.95 -5.28 -16.70
N ALA A 623 -18.69 -5.30 -16.26
CA ALA A 623 -18.16 -6.29 -15.32
C ALA A 623 -18.55 -5.96 -13.87
N ASP A 624 -18.93 -4.71 -13.60
CA ASP A 624 -19.21 -4.21 -12.25
C ASP A 624 -20.61 -4.60 -11.78
N LYS A 625 -20.70 -5.82 -11.24
CA LYS A 625 -21.96 -6.46 -10.82
C LYS A 625 -22.03 -6.73 -9.32
N GLN A 626 -21.05 -6.26 -8.56
CA GLN A 626 -20.94 -6.47 -7.11
C GLN A 626 -21.57 -5.33 -6.31
N GLN A 627 -21.76 -4.17 -6.92
CA GLN A 627 -22.52 -3.06 -6.36
C GLN A 627 -23.70 -2.72 -7.29
N PRO A 628 -24.73 -1.99 -6.81
CA PRO A 628 -25.85 -1.56 -7.64
C PRO A 628 -25.43 -0.93 -8.98
N TYR A 629 -25.84 -1.54 -10.09
CA TYR A 629 -25.54 -1.06 -11.44
C TYR A 629 -26.80 -0.73 -12.27
N ASN A 630 -27.97 -1.08 -11.76
CA ASN A 630 -29.25 -0.58 -12.27
C ASN A 630 -29.59 0.70 -11.50
N LEU A 631 -29.28 1.84 -12.09
CA LEU A 631 -29.30 3.13 -11.42
C LEU A 631 -30.23 4.10 -12.16
N GLN A 632 -30.95 4.91 -11.41
CA GLN A 632 -31.72 6.02 -11.96
C GLN A 632 -31.56 7.27 -11.10
N VAL A 633 -31.56 8.42 -11.76
CA VAL A 633 -31.82 9.70 -11.09
C VAL A 633 -33.33 9.91 -11.11
N PRO A 634 -34.02 10.08 -9.97
CA PRO A 634 -35.46 10.33 -9.97
C PRO A 634 -35.85 11.50 -10.88
N GLY A 635 -36.72 11.24 -11.86
CA GLY A 635 -37.12 12.22 -12.87
C GLY A 635 -36.06 12.56 -13.93
N GLY A 636 -34.96 11.82 -14.00
CA GLY A 636 -33.84 12.04 -14.91
C GLY A 636 -33.41 10.77 -15.65
N THR A 637 -32.11 10.66 -15.92
CA THR A 637 -31.52 9.53 -16.64
C THR A 637 -31.64 8.23 -15.85
N LYS A 638 -31.76 7.13 -16.60
CA LYS A 638 -31.82 5.77 -16.07
C LYS A 638 -30.93 4.87 -16.92
N ARG A 639 -30.15 4.02 -16.26
CA ARG A 639 -29.35 2.98 -16.90
C ARG A 639 -29.51 1.66 -16.18
N VAL A 640 -29.91 0.65 -16.94
CA VAL A 640 -30.15 -0.70 -16.43
C VAL A 640 -29.44 -1.71 -17.32
N GLY A 641 -28.88 -2.74 -16.70
CA GLY A 641 -28.30 -3.89 -17.41
C GLY A 641 -29.19 -5.12 -17.46
N ASN A 642 -30.27 -5.15 -16.66
CA ASN A 642 -31.28 -6.21 -16.65
C ASN A 642 -32.59 -5.71 -16.01
N THR A 643 -33.53 -6.63 -15.76
CA THR A 643 -34.84 -6.36 -15.12
C THR A 643 -34.80 -6.39 -13.59
N GLY A 644 -33.61 -6.39 -12.99
CA GLY A 644 -33.41 -6.41 -11.54
C GLY A 644 -33.82 -5.11 -10.85
N LYS A 645 -33.64 -5.07 -9.52
CA LYS A 645 -33.92 -3.88 -8.70
C LYS A 645 -33.20 -2.66 -9.28
N VAL A 646 -33.91 -1.52 -9.34
CA VAL A 646 -33.36 -0.23 -9.76
C VAL A 646 -33.20 0.64 -8.52
N TYR A 647 -32.03 1.24 -8.36
CA TYR A 647 -31.70 2.08 -7.22
C TYR A 647 -31.74 3.55 -7.62
N ASP A 648 -32.34 4.37 -6.76
CA ASP A 648 -32.30 5.81 -6.90
C ASP A 648 -30.96 6.37 -6.42
N ILE A 649 -30.38 7.27 -7.21
CA ILE A 649 -29.22 8.07 -6.82
C ILE A 649 -29.55 9.54 -6.99
N ALA A 650 -29.28 10.35 -5.96
CA ALA A 650 -29.63 11.77 -5.92
C ALA A 650 -28.45 12.65 -5.48
N HIS A 651 -27.54 12.13 -4.65
CA HIS A 651 -26.40 12.88 -4.14
C HIS A 651 -25.10 12.14 -4.35
N TYR A 652 -24.04 12.90 -4.62
CA TYR A 652 -22.67 12.43 -4.71
C TYR A 652 -21.92 12.99 -3.51
N GLN A 653 -21.75 12.14 -2.49
CA GLN A 653 -21.09 12.50 -1.23
C GLN A 653 -19.59 12.25 -1.33
N ILE A 654 -18.81 13.28 -1.03
CA ILE A 654 -17.35 13.25 -1.10
C ILE A 654 -16.81 13.23 0.32
N LEU A 655 -15.90 12.30 0.58
CA LEU A 655 -15.21 12.15 1.85
C LEU A 655 -13.70 12.37 1.63
N GLN A 656 -13.03 12.91 2.64
CA GLN A 656 -11.60 13.12 2.67
C GLN A 656 -10.96 12.31 3.80
N ALA A 657 -9.69 11.97 3.64
CA ALA A 657 -8.90 11.26 4.65
C ALA A 657 -8.40 12.25 5.73
N ASP A 658 -9.12 12.31 6.86
CA ASP A 658 -8.75 13.14 8.01
C ASP A 658 -8.04 12.31 9.08
N SER A 659 -6.84 12.74 9.50
CA SER A 659 -6.00 12.09 10.51
C SER A 659 -6.54 12.29 11.94
N VAL A 660 -7.76 11.80 12.21
CA VAL A 660 -8.49 12.07 13.45
C VAL A 660 -8.69 10.84 14.34
N ARG A 661 -8.36 9.63 13.90
CA ARG A 661 -8.39 8.42 14.74
C ARG A 661 -7.07 8.27 15.50
N GLY A 662 -7.12 8.22 16.82
CA GLY A 662 -5.98 7.88 17.68
C GLY A 662 -6.25 6.65 18.55
N TYR A 663 -5.23 6.22 19.28
CA TYR A 663 -5.27 5.04 20.15
C TYR A 663 -4.65 5.36 21.51
N THR A 664 -5.12 4.72 22.58
CA THR A 664 -4.51 4.90 23.91
C THR A 664 -3.18 4.16 24.04
N SER A 665 -3.01 3.05 23.30
CA SER A 665 -1.82 2.20 23.36
C SER A 665 -0.69 2.57 22.39
N ARG A 666 -0.92 3.54 21.49
CA ARG A 666 0.03 3.87 20.41
C ARG A 666 -0.05 5.33 19.99
N SER A 667 1.12 5.90 19.72
CA SER A 667 1.27 7.26 19.17
C SER A 667 0.87 7.32 17.70
N GLY A 668 0.46 8.51 17.24
CA GLY A 668 0.10 8.77 15.85
C GLY A 668 -1.40 8.91 15.60
N ARG A 669 -1.75 9.09 14.33
CA ARG A 669 -3.14 9.23 13.86
C ARG A 669 -3.40 8.40 12.62
N ARG A 670 -4.50 7.63 12.62
CA ARG A 670 -5.05 6.94 11.45
C ARG A 670 -5.98 7.90 10.70
N PRO A 671 -5.81 8.07 9.38
CA PRO A 671 -6.80 8.76 8.57
C PRO A 671 -8.11 7.96 8.51
N ILE A 672 -9.24 8.63 8.67
CA ILE A 672 -10.58 8.07 8.45
C ILE A 672 -11.37 8.95 7.51
N ALA A 673 -12.29 8.35 6.77
CA ALA A 673 -13.16 9.08 5.85
C ALA A 673 -14.12 10.00 6.61
N GLN A 674 -14.00 11.31 6.36
CA GLN A 674 -14.88 12.35 6.89
C GLN A 674 -15.48 13.13 5.72
N PRO A 675 -16.74 13.58 5.79
CA PRO A 675 -17.30 14.49 4.79
C PRO A 675 -16.37 15.69 4.54
N ILE A 676 -16.24 16.12 3.28
CA ILE A 676 -15.44 17.31 2.98
C ILE A 676 -15.95 18.53 3.78
N PRO A 677 -15.05 19.40 4.27
CA PRO A 677 -15.39 20.42 5.26
C PRO A 677 -16.14 21.60 4.64
N ALA A 678 -16.77 22.41 5.49
CA ALA A 678 -17.50 23.62 5.09
C ALA A 678 -16.67 24.59 4.23
N THR A 679 -15.36 24.63 4.44
CA THR A 679 -14.41 25.45 3.66
C THR A 679 -14.33 25.03 2.19
N VAL A 680 -14.66 23.77 1.88
CA VAL A 680 -14.76 23.23 0.51
C VAL A 680 -16.21 23.24 0.05
N THR A 681 -17.16 22.75 0.85
CA THR A 681 -18.57 22.67 0.42
C THR A 681 -19.19 24.03 0.13
N GLY A 682 -18.76 25.11 0.81
CA GLY A 682 -19.18 26.48 0.51
C GLY A 682 -18.76 26.98 -0.88
N LYS A 683 -17.82 26.28 -1.55
CA LYS A 683 -17.39 26.55 -2.93
C LYS A 683 -18.17 25.74 -3.96
N ASN A 684 -18.94 24.75 -3.52
CA ASN A 684 -19.80 23.93 -4.38
C ASN A 684 -21.23 24.47 -4.41
N VAL A 685 -21.99 24.09 -5.44
CA VAL A 685 -23.43 24.37 -5.51
C VAL A 685 -24.10 23.81 -4.24
N PRO A 686 -24.86 24.61 -3.48
CA PRO A 686 -25.48 24.14 -2.25
C PRO A 686 -26.42 22.95 -2.48
N ASN A 687 -26.28 21.91 -1.63
CA ASN A 687 -27.10 20.70 -1.66
C ASN A 687 -27.73 20.45 -0.28
N THR A 688 -28.60 21.36 0.16
CA THR A 688 -29.14 21.40 1.52
C THR A 688 -30.00 20.19 1.90
N SER A 689 -30.55 19.47 0.93
CA SER A 689 -31.33 18.24 1.16
C SER A 689 -30.46 16.98 1.20
N GLY A 690 -29.18 17.07 0.83
CA GLY A 690 -28.28 15.92 0.76
C GLY A 690 -27.42 15.75 2.02
N PRO A 691 -26.70 14.62 2.13
CA PRO A 691 -25.73 14.40 3.19
C PRO A 691 -24.64 15.48 3.23
N SER A 692 -24.04 15.70 4.41
CA SER A 692 -22.87 16.57 4.53
C SER A 692 -21.76 16.16 3.55
N GLY A 693 -21.10 17.13 2.94
CA GLY A 693 -20.04 16.89 1.96
C GLY A 693 -20.52 16.42 0.59
N SER A 694 -21.81 16.55 0.27
CA SER A 694 -22.36 16.09 -1.01
C SER A 694 -22.73 17.22 -1.98
N VAL A 695 -22.75 16.89 -3.26
CA VAL A 695 -23.36 17.68 -4.33
C VAL A 695 -24.54 16.91 -4.94
N LYS A 696 -25.47 17.62 -5.57
CA LYS A 696 -26.60 16.99 -6.28
C LYS A 696 -26.12 16.29 -7.55
N ILE A 697 -26.67 15.10 -7.82
CA ILE A 697 -26.57 14.45 -9.13
C ILE A 697 -27.62 15.10 -10.04
N ALA A 698 -27.18 15.68 -11.16
CA ALA A 698 -28.07 16.36 -12.10
C ALA A 698 -28.97 15.37 -12.84
N ALA A 699 -30.03 15.89 -13.49
CA ALA A 699 -31.02 15.05 -14.18
C ALA A 699 -30.41 14.25 -15.35
N ASP A 700 -29.33 14.73 -15.98
CA ASP A 700 -28.56 14.01 -16.99
C ASP A 700 -27.61 12.95 -16.40
N GLY A 701 -27.61 12.80 -15.07
CA GLY A 701 -26.74 11.89 -14.32
C GLY A 701 -25.39 12.50 -13.98
N SER A 702 -25.09 13.72 -14.39
CA SER A 702 -23.76 14.30 -14.17
C SER A 702 -23.56 14.82 -12.75
N THR A 703 -22.29 14.91 -12.35
CA THR A 703 -21.86 15.60 -11.12
C THR A 703 -20.63 16.45 -11.41
N ALA A 704 -20.49 17.57 -10.71
CA ALA A 704 -19.26 18.35 -10.68
C ALA A 704 -19.07 18.91 -9.27
N ALA A 705 -17.85 18.85 -8.75
CA ALA A 705 -17.52 19.39 -7.44
C ALA A 705 -16.07 19.84 -7.37
N PHE A 706 -15.83 20.97 -6.72
CA PHE A 706 -14.54 21.26 -6.14
C PHE A 706 -14.25 20.33 -4.95
N VAL A 707 -13.03 19.81 -4.92
CA VAL A 707 -12.52 18.88 -3.91
C VAL A 707 -11.21 19.39 -3.33
N PRO A 708 -10.85 19.02 -2.08
CA PRO A 708 -9.56 19.39 -1.52
C PRO A 708 -8.42 18.80 -2.35
N ALA A 709 -7.41 19.62 -2.66
CA ALA A 709 -6.17 19.16 -3.28
C ALA A 709 -5.14 18.74 -2.22
N ASN A 710 -4.15 17.94 -2.63
CA ASN A 710 -3.08 17.38 -1.76
C ASN A 710 -3.61 16.54 -0.60
N ARG A 711 -4.80 15.97 -0.76
CA ARG A 711 -5.45 15.10 0.22
C ARG A 711 -6.22 14.01 -0.52
N ALA A 712 -6.07 12.79 0.00
CA ALA A 712 -6.85 11.64 -0.43
C ALA A 712 -8.34 11.88 -0.20
N VAL A 713 -9.13 11.66 -1.25
CA VAL A 713 -10.59 11.67 -1.21
C VAL A 713 -11.14 10.36 -1.74
N THR A 714 -12.37 10.07 -1.34
CA THR A 714 -13.20 8.96 -1.82
C THR A 714 -14.64 9.45 -1.85
N TRP A 715 -15.57 8.64 -2.35
CA TRP A 715 -16.94 9.08 -2.54
C TRP A 715 -17.96 7.95 -2.52
N GLN A 716 -19.22 8.33 -2.40
CA GLN A 716 -20.36 7.44 -2.59
C GLN A 716 -21.53 8.17 -3.24
N THR A 717 -22.34 7.42 -3.99
CA THR A 717 -23.67 7.89 -4.36
C THR A 717 -24.66 7.52 -3.26
N THR A 718 -25.60 8.41 -2.98
CA THR A 718 -26.70 8.17 -2.05
C THR A 718 -28.03 8.47 -2.71
N ASP A 719 -29.09 7.85 -2.19
CA ASP A 719 -30.47 8.16 -2.58
C ASP A 719 -30.93 9.52 -2.07
N THR A 720 -32.22 9.84 -2.27
CA THR A 720 -32.85 11.12 -1.90
C THR A 720 -32.91 11.40 -0.40
N VAL A 721 -32.77 10.38 0.46
CA VAL A 721 -32.75 10.52 1.92
C VAL A 721 -31.35 10.36 2.50
N GLY A 722 -30.34 10.15 1.66
CA GLY A 722 -28.94 10.02 2.06
C GLY A 722 -28.48 8.59 2.34
N THR A 723 -29.26 7.56 2.00
CA THR A 723 -28.81 6.16 2.14
C THR A 723 -27.76 5.84 1.08
N PRO A 724 -26.59 5.31 1.43
CA PRO A 724 -25.58 4.94 0.44
C PRO A 724 -26.02 3.81 -0.50
N VAL A 725 -25.65 3.94 -1.78
CA VAL A 725 -25.98 2.98 -2.85
C VAL A 725 -24.72 2.37 -3.45
N VAL A 726 -23.77 3.22 -3.90
CA VAL A 726 -22.50 2.79 -4.50
C VAL A 726 -21.35 3.51 -3.82
N ARG A 727 -20.26 2.81 -3.53
CA ARG A 727 -19.06 3.36 -2.90
C ARG A 727 -17.82 3.17 -3.76
N GLU A 728 -17.04 4.22 -3.86
CA GLU A 728 -15.64 4.14 -4.25
C GLU A 728 -14.85 3.54 -3.08
N ARG A 729 -14.05 2.51 -3.37
CA ARG A 729 -13.35 1.73 -2.35
C ARG A 729 -11.84 1.90 -2.45
N VAL A 730 -11.38 2.92 -3.16
CA VAL A 730 -10.00 3.38 -3.10
C VAL A 730 -9.93 4.88 -2.78
N TRP A 731 -8.77 5.31 -2.29
CA TRP A 731 -8.43 6.72 -2.15
C TRP A 731 -7.85 7.28 -3.44
N ILE A 732 -8.16 8.53 -3.76
CA ILE A 732 -7.60 9.26 -4.90
C ILE A 732 -7.13 10.64 -4.45
N THR A 733 -5.93 11.05 -4.87
CA THR A 733 -5.41 12.41 -4.63
C THR A 733 -5.58 13.26 -5.89
N PHE A 734 -5.96 14.51 -5.68
CA PHE A 734 -6.00 15.53 -6.71
C PHE A 734 -4.95 16.61 -6.43
N GLN A 735 -4.40 17.18 -7.49
CA GLN A 735 -3.44 18.28 -7.40
C GLN A 735 -4.11 19.64 -7.52
N PRO A 736 -3.54 20.71 -6.92
CA PRO A 736 -4.13 22.05 -7.02
C PRO A 736 -4.29 22.49 -8.46
N GLY A 737 -5.51 22.88 -8.84
CA GLY A 737 -5.85 23.29 -10.19
C GLY A 737 -6.14 22.17 -11.18
N GLU A 738 -6.06 20.90 -10.76
CA GLU A 738 -6.41 19.76 -11.60
C GLU A 738 -7.90 19.74 -11.91
N VAL A 739 -8.26 19.41 -13.15
CA VAL A 739 -9.64 19.08 -13.54
C VAL A 739 -9.67 17.65 -14.06
N ARG A 740 -10.26 16.75 -13.26
CA ARG A 740 -10.39 15.34 -13.64
C ARG A 740 -11.82 15.05 -14.09
N VAL A 741 -11.93 14.42 -15.26
CA VAL A 741 -13.20 14.05 -15.86
C VAL A 741 -13.30 12.53 -15.95
N CYS A 742 -14.32 11.98 -15.31
CA CYS A 742 -14.71 10.58 -15.40
C CYS A 742 -15.93 10.47 -16.30
N ALA A 743 -15.91 9.58 -17.30
CA ALA A 743 -17.11 9.33 -18.10
C ALA A 743 -18.21 8.67 -17.26
N SER A 744 -17.82 7.78 -16.35
CA SER A 744 -18.67 6.94 -15.53
C SER A 744 -18.04 6.74 -14.14
N CYS A 745 -18.82 6.34 -13.14
CA CYS A 745 -18.35 6.22 -11.76
C CYS A 745 -17.42 5.02 -11.49
N HIS A 746 -17.32 4.09 -12.45
CA HIS A 746 -16.37 2.99 -12.48
C HIS A 746 -16.04 2.79 -13.96
N GLY A 747 -14.99 3.47 -14.45
CA GLY A 747 -14.76 3.81 -15.85
C GLY A 747 -15.13 2.70 -16.84
N VAL A 748 -15.83 3.06 -17.91
CA VAL A 748 -16.25 2.08 -18.93
C VAL A 748 -15.03 1.63 -19.71
N ASN A 749 -14.68 0.34 -19.60
CA ASN A 749 -13.60 -0.25 -20.38
C ASN A 749 -14.00 -0.33 -21.86
N LYS A 750 -14.88 -1.27 -22.20
CA LYS A 750 -15.38 -1.46 -23.58
C LYS A 750 -16.83 -1.05 -23.74
N ALA A 751 -17.67 -1.42 -22.77
CA ALA A 751 -19.08 -1.08 -22.77
C ALA A 751 -19.62 -1.03 -21.33
N ASP A 752 -20.63 -0.21 -21.13
CA ASP A 752 -21.34 -0.09 -19.87
C ASP A 752 -22.31 -1.26 -19.66
N GLN A 753 -22.99 -1.27 -18.52
CA GLN A 753 -23.92 -2.33 -18.14
C GLN A 753 -25.08 -2.55 -19.13
N ALA A 754 -25.39 -1.56 -19.99
CA ALA A 754 -26.42 -1.62 -21.02
C ALA A 754 -25.83 -1.91 -22.42
N GLY A 755 -24.53 -2.21 -22.52
CA GLY A 755 -23.84 -2.47 -23.78
C GLY A 755 -23.48 -1.21 -24.56
N LEU A 756 -23.55 -0.03 -23.94
CA LEU A 756 -23.29 1.25 -24.59
C LEU A 756 -21.85 1.73 -24.34
N ALA A 757 -21.33 2.56 -25.23
CA ALA A 757 -20.02 3.18 -25.05
C ALA A 757 -20.02 4.19 -23.88
N ALA A 758 -18.82 4.63 -23.48
CA ALA A 758 -18.64 5.63 -22.44
C ALA A 758 -19.45 6.92 -22.72
N PRO A 759 -20.09 7.54 -21.71
CA PRO A 759 -20.85 8.76 -21.88
C PRO A 759 -20.04 9.94 -22.46
N THR A 760 -20.68 10.69 -23.36
CA THR A 760 -20.11 11.88 -24.03
C THR A 760 -20.98 13.12 -23.88
N ASN A 761 -22.01 13.08 -23.03
CA ASN A 761 -22.88 14.22 -22.76
C ASN A 761 -22.10 15.40 -22.17
N LYS A 762 -22.59 16.62 -22.43
CA LYS A 762 -22.14 17.82 -21.75
C LYS A 762 -22.68 17.78 -20.30
N PRO A 763 -21.82 17.81 -19.27
CA PRO A 763 -22.28 17.65 -17.89
C PRO A 763 -23.04 18.89 -17.39
N GLU A 764 -24.35 18.80 -17.20
CA GLU A 764 -25.14 19.93 -16.69
C GLU A 764 -24.77 20.31 -15.26
N ALA A 765 -24.27 19.37 -14.45
CA ALA A 765 -23.71 19.69 -13.14
C ALA A 765 -22.46 20.58 -13.22
N LEU A 766 -21.62 20.43 -14.26
CA LEU A 766 -20.48 21.32 -14.48
C LEU A 766 -20.97 22.73 -14.83
N ARG A 767 -21.97 22.83 -15.71
CA ARG A 767 -22.60 24.11 -16.06
C ARG A 767 -23.10 24.83 -14.81
N ALA A 768 -23.84 24.12 -13.95
CA ALA A 768 -24.32 24.67 -12.68
C ALA A 768 -23.18 25.11 -11.75
N LEU A 769 -22.13 24.30 -11.64
CA LEU A 769 -20.98 24.62 -10.79
C LEU A 769 -20.22 25.86 -11.27
N VAL A 770 -19.96 26.01 -12.57
CA VAL A 770 -19.21 27.17 -13.07
C VAL A 770 -20.02 28.47 -13.01
N ARG A 771 -21.35 28.39 -13.17
CA ARG A 771 -22.25 29.53 -12.90
C ARG A 771 -22.19 29.94 -11.44
N TYR A 772 -22.24 28.98 -10.52
CA TYR A 772 -22.08 29.26 -9.09
C TYR A 772 -20.67 29.81 -8.77
N TRP A 773 -19.63 29.28 -9.40
CA TRP A 773 -18.28 29.79 -9.24
C TRP A 773 -18.18 31.28 -9.60
N ASN A 774 -18.93 31.77 -10.58
CA ASN A 774 -18.98 33.21 -10.91
C ASN A 774 -19.56 34.08 -9.79
N THR A 775 -20.31 33.53 -8.86
CA THR A 775 -20.81 34.25 -7.68
C THR A 775 -19.84 34.20 -6.50
N LEU A 776 -18.77 33.41 -6.58
CA LEU A 776 -17.78 33.28 -5.51
C LEU A 776 -16.74 34.40 -5.56
N PRO A 777 -16.16 34.78 -4.41
CA PRO A 777 -14.99 35.65 -4.36
C PRO A 777 -13.83 35.07 -5.19
N LYS A 778 -13.21 35.92 -6.00
CA LYS A 778 -12.10 35.56 -6.91
C LYS A 778 -10.75 35.82 -6.29
#